data_AF-A0A3C0DZM0-F1
#
_entry.id   AF-A0A3C0DZM0-F1
#
_cell.length_a   1.000
_cell.length_b   1.000
_cell.length_c   1.000
_cell.angle_alpha   90.00
_cell.angle_beta   90.00
_cell.angle_gamma   90.00
#
_symmetry.space_group_name_H-M   'P 1'
#
loop_
_entity.id
_entity.type
_entity.pdbx_description
1 polymer ?
#
loop_
_entity_poly.entity_id
_entity_poly.type
_entity_poly.pdbx_seq_one_letter_code
_entity_poly.pdbx_strand_id
1 'polypeptide(L)'
;DNGTQLRTYRLALACTGEYASYHGGTVGSVLAAMNTSMARVNGIFERDACLTMEIVANNDQLVFLNGSTDPYTNGSGGAMLGQNINTCNSVIGSANYDIGHVFSTGGGGVAYLQSPCGGNKAGGVTGQGAPIGDPFDVDYVAHEMGHQYGGNHTQNNTCNRASSAAFEPGSASTIMGYAGICAPNLQSNSDDHFHNHSINEMIAFTVNGNGNTCASITNTGNGVPTVDAGTDGLVVPVSTPLELTATGSDPDGDAVTYNWEEYDLGPATASGDNNLTNPSGSQPIFRSFSSTTSPIRTLPRAQDLVNNSTTIGEHLPTYSRQLNFKCSIRDNRAGGGGFSDDLKTMSVTANAGPFLVQSPNGGGTLLGNTNLDVTWDVAGTDGNGVDCSSVDIYLSTDGGYTFPTLLVAGTPNDGSATVLLPNVSTGQARIKVKGSNHVFFDISNNNFGIIPGADIDHDLVISNVAGLNPGACESVLDPVVTVFNLGLQPASSFNLSLTVDGGDPLLVSWTGNLNSGESVDVPFCEGEACLALVDGLHDVSVQLTLTSAEDENDLNDSFTTSFETNGGADVTWTILTDNYPGETTWTVSDASGATVWSGGPYGSSGTSYSETACLATGCYTLTVNDSYGDGICCAYGEGSFELSSGGEVLAAGGEFGTTVSLNFCLEASEVAGCTDPTAANYNPAATVDDGSCVAAVSGCTTPTACNYNPAANVEDGSCEFPVQYYTCDGDCISDDDGDGVCHQ
;
A
#
# COMPACT_ATOMS: atom_id res chain seq x y z
N ASP A 1 0.09 -3.31 18.67
CA ASP A 1 0.18 -4.75 18.36
C ASP A 1 -0.45 -5.62 19.43
N ASN A 2 -1.20 -6.61 18.98
CA ASN A 2 -1.87 -7.60 19.82
C ASN A 2 -1.99 -8.92 19.03
N GLY A 3 -2.14 -10.05 19.71
CA GLY A 3 -2.27 -11.36 19.05
C GLY A 3 -1.56 -12.52 19.73
N THR A 4 -0.44 -12.26 20.40
CA THR A 4 0.40 -13.31 21.03
C THR A 4 -0.20 -13.87 22.32
N GLN A 5 -1.11 -13.12 22.95
CA GLN A 5 -1.69 -13.43 24.25
C GLN A 5 -3.19 -13.12 24.30
N LEU A 6 -4.00 -14.16 24.46
CA LEU A 6 -5.44 -14.06 24.66
C LEU A 6 -5.75 -13.66 26.10
N ARG A 7 -6.60 -12.65 26.26
CA ARG A 7 -7.14 -12.21 27.55
C ARG A 7 -8.55 -12.73 27.77
N THR A 8 -8.69 -13.63 28.73
CA THR A 8 -9.99 -14.18 29.12
C THR A 8 -10.54 -13.44 30.34
N TYR A 9 -11.74 -12.89 30.20
CA TYR A 9 -12.47 -12.19 31.27
C TYR A 9 -13.68 -12.98 31.72
N ARG A 10 -13.88 -13.11 33.03
CA ARG A 10 -15.07 -13.73 33.61
C ARG A 10 -16.26 -12.75 33.55
N LEU A 11 -17.28 -13.09 32.78
CA LEU A 11 -18.47 -12.27 32.56
C LEU A 11 -19.63 -12.69 33.48
N ALA A 12 -20.12 -11.76 34.30
CA ALA A 12 -21.40 -11.87 34.99
C ALA A 12 -22.50 -11.21 34.15
N LEU A 13 -23.28 -12.01 33.43
CA LEU A 13 -24.29 -11.55 32.47
C LEU A 13 -25.70 -11.73 33.03
N ALA A 14 -26.33 -10.62 33.40
CA ALA A 14 -27.69 -10.61 33.92
C ALA A 14 -28.73 -10.34 32.84
N CYS A 15 -30.00 -10.61 33.12
CA CYS A 15 -31.10 -10.10 32.30
C CYS A 15 -32.32 -9.66 33.11
N THR A 16 -33.09 -8.72 32.55
CA THR A 16 -34.41 -8.38 33.09
C THR A 16 -35.42 -9.50 32.84
N GLY A 17 -36.52 -9.48 33.60
CA GLY A 17 -37.65 -10.39 33.42
C GLY A 17 -38.34 -10.25 32.07
N GLU A 18 -38.33 -9.06 31.49
CA GLU A 18 -38.85 -8.83 30.14
C GLU A 18 -37.98 -9.49 29.07
N TYR A 19 -36.64 -9.38 29.18
CA TYR A 19 -35.72 -10.10 28.30
C TYR A 19 -35.92 -11.61 28.43
N ALA A 20 -36.01 -12.10 29.68
CA ALA A 20 -36.27 -13.51 29.92
C ALA A 20 -37.58 -13.97 29.30
N SER A 21 -38.65 -13.18 29.43
CA SER A 21 -39.94 -13.48 28.82
C SER A 21 -39.89 -13.51 27.30
N TYR A 22 -39.12 -12.62 26.66
CA TYR A 22 -38.94 -12.61 25.21
C TYR A 22 -38.31 -13.91 24.71
N HIS A 23 -37.27 -14.40 25.40
CA HIS A 23 -36.57 -15.64 25.06
C HIS A 23 -37.23 -16.90 25.63
N GLY A 24 -38.54 -16.90 25.87
CA GLY A 24 -39.31 -18.10 26.23
C GLY A 24 -39.50 -18.35 27.74
N GLY A 25 -39.01 -17.47 28.60
CA GLY A 25 -39.36 -17.44 30.03
C GLY A 25 -38.79 -18.57 30.87
N THR A 26 -37.73 -19.25 30.42
CA THR A 26 -37.02 -20.28 31.18
C THR A 26 -35.54 -19.94 31.27
N VAL A 27 -34.88 -20.36 32.36
CA VAL A 27 -33.45 -20.15 32.53
C VAL A 27 -32.65 -20.75 31.36
N GLY A 28 -32.99 -21.98 30.94
CA GLY A 28 -32.29 -22.65 29.85
C GLY A 28 -32.40 -21.93 28.50
N SER A 29 -33.58 -21.40 28.17
CA SER A 29 -33.78 -20.68 26.90
C SER A 29 -33.09 -19.31 26.91
N VAL A 30 -33.04 -18.64 28.05
CA VAL A 30 -32.32 -17.38 28.24
C VAL A 30 -30.81 -17.57 28.14
N LEU A 31 -30.26 -18.56 28.85
CA LEU A 31 -28.82 -18.85 28.78
C LEU A 31 -28.39 -19.27 27.36
N ALA A 32 -29.25 -19.97 26.61
CA ALA A 32 -28.98 -20.29 25.21
C ALA A 32 -28.93 -19.03 24.33
N ALA A 33 -29.84 -18.07 24.55
CA ALA A 33 -29.83 -16.79 23.84
C ALA A 33 -28.60 -15.95 24.20
N MET A 34 -28.28 -15.81 25.49
CA MET A 34 -27.07 -15.14 25.97
C MET A 34 -25.79 -15.75 25.37
N ASN A 35 -25.68 -17.07 25.33
CA ASN A 35 -24.53 -17.75 24.73
C ASN A 35 -24.43 -17.48 23.23
N THR A 36 -25.57 -17.36 22.53
CA THR A 36 -25.60 -17.05 21.09
C THR A 36 -25.09 -15.63 20.84
N SER A 37 -25.60 -14.64 21.59
CA SER A 37 -25.11 -13.26 21.54
C SER A 37 -23.63 -13.17 21.87
N MET A 38 -23.19 -13.79 22.97
CA MET A 38 -21.78 -13.74 23.38
C MET A 38 -20.86 -14.50 22.44
N ALA A 39 -21.32 -15.55 21.76
CA ALA A 39 -20.51 -16.20 20.71
C ALA A 39 -20.26 -15.25 19.53
N ARG A 40 -21.27 -14.49 19.10
CA ARG A 40 -21.14 -13.47 18.05
C ARG A 40 -20.21 -12.34 18.49
N VAL A 41 -20.39 -11.83 19.70
CA VAL A 41 -19.59 -10.74 20.26
C VAL A 41 -18.14 -11.17 20.48
N ASN A 42 -17.89 -12.33 21.12
CA ASN A 42 -16.53 -12.84 21.31
C ASN A 42 -15.80 -13.03 19.99
N GLY A 43 -16.46 -13.48 18.91
CA GLY A 43 -15.82 -13.59 17.61
C GLY A 43 -15.23 -12.26 17.10
N ILE A 44 -15.89 -11.14 17.37
CA ILE A 44 -15.41 -9.80 17.01
C ILE A 44 -14.25 -9.38 17.92
N PHE A 45 -14.40 -9.53 19.23
CA PHE A 45 -13.38 -9.13 20.20
C PHE A 45 -12.11 -10.01 20.15
N GLU A 46 -12.25 -11.29 19.83
CA GLU A 46 -11.12 -12.20 19.63
C GLU A 46 -10.34 -11.83 18.36
N ARG A 47 -11.04 -11.44 17.29
CA ARG A 47 -10.43 -10.99 16.02
C ARG A 47 -9.75 -9.64 16.18
N ASP A 48 -10.43 -8.65 16.76
CA ASP A 48 -9.98 -7.26 16.75
C ASP A 48 -9.11 -6.89 17.97
N ALA A 49 -9.34 -7.50 19.14
CA ALA A 49 -8.70 -7.12 20.39
C ALA A 49 -8.09 -8.30 21.19
N CYS A 50 -7.96 -9.48 20.58
CA CYS A 50 -7.39 -10.70 21.18
C CYS A 50 -7.88 -10.92 22.63
N LEU A 51 -9.19 -10.76 22.84
CA LEU A 51 -9.83 -10.96 24.14
C LEU A 51 -11.13 -11.73 23.99
N THR A 52 -11.47 -12.48 25.03
CA THR A 52 -12.70 -13.28 25.07
C THR A 52 -13.37 -13.18 26.44
N MET A 53 -14.69 -13.35 26.47
CA MET A 53 -15.50 -13.29 27.67
C MET A 53 -16.16 -14.64 27.95
N GLU A 54 -15.93 -15.17 29.15
CA GLU A 54 -16.50 -16.43 29.60
C GLU A 54 -17.56 -16.19 30.67
N ILE A 55 -18.78 -16.65 30.42
CA ILE A 55 -19.87 -16.53 31.40
C ILE A 55 -19.51 -17.33 32.66
N VAL A 56 -19.61 -16.68 33.82
CA VAL A 56 -19.26 -17.27 35.12
C VAL A 56 -20.13 -18.46 35.52
N ALA A 57 -19.59 -19.30 36.39
CA ALA A 57 -20.40 -20.26 37.11
C ALA A 57 -21.51 -19.56 37.92
N ASN A 58 -22.67 -20.21 38.05
CA ASN A 58 -23.87 -19.70 38.72
C ASN A 58 -24.54 -18.50 38.03
N ASN A 59 -24.24 -18.22 36.75
CA ASN A 59 -24.90 -17.15 36.01
C ASN A 59 -26.42 -17.35 35.84
N ASP A 60 -26.92 -18.58 36.01
CA ASP A 60 -28.35 -18.88 36.09
C ASP A 60 -29.08 -18.08 37.19
N GLN A 61 -28.35 -17.67 38.25
CA GLN A 61 -28.90 -16.84 39.33
C GLN A 61 -29.08 -15.37 38.95
N LEU A 62 -28.47 -14.92 37.85
CA LEU A 62 -28.64 -13.59 37.27
C LEU A 62 -29.74 -13.56 36.18
N VAL A 63 -30.40 -14.69 35.94
CA VAL A 63 -31.55 -14.78 35.04
C VAL A 63 -32.83 -14.57 35.83
N PHE A 64 -33.37 -13.36 35.77
CA PHE A 64 -34.64 -13.03 36.41
C PHE A 64 -35.79 -13.35 35.45
N LEU A 65 -36.75 -14.19 35.86
CA LEU A 65 -37.85 -14.63 35.00
C LEU A 65 -39.12 -13.77 35.11
N ASN A 66 -39.15 -12.82 36.03
CA ASN A 66 -40.34 -12.01 36.32
C ASN A 66 -39.98 -10.53 36.50
N GLY A 67 -40.39 -9.71 35.52
CA GLY A 67 -40.09 -8.27 35.48
C GLY A 67 -40.71 -7.45 36.61
N SER A 68 -41.72 -7.99 37.32
CA SER A 68 -42.30 -7.31 38.49
C SER A 68 -41.46 -7.49 39.76
N THR A 69 -40.51 -8.43 39.77
CA THR A 69 -39.72 -8.79 40.96
C THR A 69 -38.22 -8.76 40.74
N ASP A 70 -37.78 -8.50 39.52
CA ASP A 70 -36.36 -8.35 39.23
C ASP A 70 -35.81 -7.04 39.85
N PRO A 71 -34.48 -6.90 39.98
CA PRO A 71 -33.88 -5.71 40.59
C PRO A 71 -33.72 -4.53 39.62
N TYR A 72 -34.28 -4.61 38.41
CA TYR A 72 -33.94 -3.72 37.30
C TYR A 72 -35.10 -2.81 36.89
N THR A 73 -34.75 -1.59 36.51
CA THR A 73 -35.68 -0.68 35.85
C THR A 73 -35.53 -0.83 34.34
N ASN A 74 -36.18 -1.84 33.74
CA ASN A 74 -36.03 -2.23 32.32
C ASN A 74 -36.15 -1.06 31.31
N GLY A 75 -36.88 0.01 31.64
CA GLY A 75 -37.01 1.19 30.78
C GLY A 75 -35.91 2.27 30.92
N SER A 76 -34.89 2.07 31.76
CA SER A 76 -33.88 3.09 32.08
C SER A 76 -32.47 2.51 32.19
N GLY A 77 -31.68 2.62 31.12
CA GLY A 77 -30.29 2.17 31.09
C GLY A 77 -29.44 2.81 32.19
N GLY A 78 -29.58 4.13 32.40
CA GLY A 78 -28.84 4.85 33.44
C GLY A 78 -29.12 4.35 34.87
N ALA A 79 -30.34 3.89 35.17
CA ALA A 79 -30.65 3.26 36.46
C ALA A 79 -30.06 1.84 36.54
N MET A 80 -30.12 1.09 35.43
CA MET A 80 -29.63 -0.28 35.35
C MET A 80 -28.12 -0.40 35.55
N LEU A 81 -27.31 0.62 35.23
CA LEU A 81 -25.87 0.64 35.52
C LEU A 81 -25.56 0.32 37.00
N GLY A 82 -26.11 1.12 37.91
CA GLY A 82 -25.89 0.93 39.36
C GLY A 82 -26.61 -0.29 39.92
N GLN A 83 -27.81 -0.59 39.40
CA GLN A 83 -28.56 -1.79 39.79
C GLN A 83 -27.79 -3.06 39.44
N ASN A 84 -27.15 -3.11 38.27
CA ASN A 84 -26.40 -4.28 37.82
C ASN A 84 -25.14 -4.49 38.65
N ILE A 85 -24.40 -3.41 38.97
CA ILE A 85 -23.26 -3.49 39.86
C ILE A 85 -23.65 -4.11 41.21
N ASN A 86 -24.73 -3.61 41.83
CA ASN A 86 -25.21 -4.14 43.11
C ASN A 86 -25.68 -5.60 42.99
N THR A 87 -26.38 -5.94 41.92
CA THR A 87 -26.92 -7.28 41.68
C THR A 87 -25.80 -8.30 41.48
N CYS A 88 -24.87 -8.06 40.56
CA CYS A 88 -23.73 -8.95 40.33
C CYS A 88 -22.85 -9.10 41.57
N ASN A 89 -22.60 -8.00 42.31
CA ASN A 89 -21.85 -8.05 43.57
C ASN A 89 -22.56 -8.87 44.66
N SER A 90 -23.88 -8.78 44.76
CA SER A 90 -24.64 -9.50 45.78
C SER A 90 -24.87 -10.97 45.45
N VAL A 91 -25.04 -11.31 44.18
CA VAL A 91 -25.39 -12.67 43.73
C VAL A 91 -24.14 -13.50 43.43
N ILE A 92 -23.23 -12.98 42.61
CA ILE A 92 -22.02 -13.69 42.17
C ILE A 92 -20.85 -13.41 43.13
N GLY A 93 -20.78 -12.21 43.69
CA GLY A 93 -19.67 -11.75 44.52
C GLY A 93 -18.59 -11.08 43.68
N SER A 94 -18.14 -9.89 44.11
CA SER A 94 -17.22 -9.05 43.34
C SER A 94 -15.87 -9.72 43.00
N ALA A 95 -15.40 -10.71 43.75
CA ALA A 95 -14.16 -11.43 43.43
C ALA A 95 -14.31 -12.47 42.30
N ASN A 96 -15.54 -12.85 41.97
CA ASN A 96 -15.85 -14.01 41.13
C ASN A 96 -16.12 -13.67 39.66
N TYR A 97 -16.06 -12.39 39.29
CA TYR A 97 -16.23 -11.92 37.92
C TYR A 97 -15.35 -10.69 37.66
N ASP A 98 -15.08 -10.41 36.39
CA ASP A 98 -14.13 -9.39 35.92
C ASP A 98 -14.82 -8.26 35.18
N ILE A 99 -15.91 -8.60 34.48
CA ILE A 99 -16.83 -7.70 33.79
C ILE A 99 -18.26 -8.17 34.05
N GLY A 100 -19.21 -7.25 34.14
CA GLY A 100 -20.63 -7.57 34.21
C GLY A 100 -21.46 -6.67 33.30
N HIS A 101 -22.56 -7.23 32.81
CA HIS A 101 -23.44 -6.58 31.86
C HIS A 101 -24.87 -7.06 32.08
N VAL A 102 -25.88 -6.26 31.71
CA VAL A 102 -27.29 -6.68 31.79
C VAL A 102 -27.99 -6.53 30.44
N PHE A 103 -28.70 -7.56 30.02
CA PHE A 103 -29.58 -7.55 28.86
C PHE A 103 -31.02 -7.25 29.26
N SER A 104 -31.66 -6.40 28.47
CA SER A 104 -33.01 -5.90 28.73
C SER A 104 -33.79 -5.74 27.42
N THR A 105 -35.08 -5.42 27.51
CA THR A 105 -35.90 -5.12 26.31
C THR A 105 -36.13 -3.63 26.09
N GLY A 106 -35.54 -2.77 26.92
CA GLY A 106 -35.73 -1.33 26.89
C GLY A 106 -34.53 -0.60 27.52
N GLY A 107 -34.60 0.73 27.56
CA GLY A 107 -33.54 1.53 28.19
C GLY A 107 -32.31 1.80 27.32
N GLY A 108 -32.22 1.21 26.12
CA GLY A 108 -31.15 1.44 25.15
C GLY A 108 -29.81 0.80 25.59
N GLY A 109 -28.72 1.29 25.00
CA GLY A 109 -27.36 0.95 25.41
C GLY A 109 -26.75 2.05 26.30
N VAL A 110 -26.07 1.65 27.38
CA VAL A 110 -25.18 2.53 28.13
C VAL A 110 -24.18 1.71 28.96
N ALA A 111 -22.93 2.14 28.97
CA ALA A 111 -21.88 1.54 29.79
C ALA A 111 -20.92 2.57 30.39
N TYR A 112 -20.24 2.18 31.48
CA TYR A 112 -19.09 2.92 31.97
C TYR A 112 -17.85 2.59 31.15
N LEU A 113 -17.15 3.65 30.71
CA LEU A 113 -15.88 3.57 30.00
C LEU A 113 -14.80 2.90 30.88
N GLN A 114 -14.02 1.97 30.31
CA GLN A 114 -12.87 1.32 30.97
C GLN A 114 -13.21 0.70 32.34
N SER A 115 -14.35 0.01 32.43
CA SER A 115 -14.91 -0.48 33.69
C SER A 115 -14.41 -1.84 34.21
N PRO A 116 -14.02 -2.83 33.36
CA PRO A 116 -13.53 -4.13 33.80
C PRO A 116 -12.39 -4.03 34.81
N CYS A 117 -12.29 -5.03 35.68
CA CYS A 117 -11.34 -5.08 36.80
C CYS A 117 -11.48 -3.96 37.85
N GLY A 118 -12.38 -2.99 37.66
CA GLY A 118 -12.60 -1.87 38.58
C GLY A 118 -13.78 -2.05 39.55
N GLY A 119 -14.09 -0.99 40.31
CA GLY A 119 -15.25 -0.96 41.20
C GLY A 119 -16.60 -0.88 40.46
N ASN A 120 -16.59 -0.38 39.23
CA ASN A 120 -17.76 -0.21 38.37
C ASN A 120 -17.90 -1.31 37.31
N LYS A 121 -17.16 -2.41 37.43
CA LYS A 121 -16.99 -3.44 36.39
C LYS A 121 -18.26 -4.14 35.89
N ALA A 122 -19.38 -3.99 36.60
CA ALA A 122 -20.69 -4.51 36.19
C ALA A 122 -21.63 -3.43 35.62
N GLY A 123 -21.17 -2.20 35.42
CA GLY A 123 -21.99 -1.11 34.88
C GLY A 123 -21.98 -1.06 33.36
N GLY A 124 -22.64 -2.04 32.74
CA GLY A 124 -22.93 -2.08 31.32
C GLY A 124 -24.35 -2.59 31.10
N VAL A 125 -25.07 -1.99 30.15
CA VAL A 125 -26.47 -2.28 29.86
C VAL A 125 -26.69 -2.28 28.36
N THR A 126 -27.38 -3.30 27.87
CA THR A 126 -27.89 -3.34 26.50
C THR A 126 -29.38 -3.67 26.52
N GLY A 127 -30.17 -2.91 25.76
CA GLY A 127 -31.62 -3.02 25.78
C GLY A 127 -32.28 -2.68 24.45
N GLN A 128 -33.03 -3.63 23.91
CA GLN A 128 -33.77 -3.46 22.65
C GLN A 128 -35.06 -4.27 22.67
N GLY A 129 -36.14 -3.75 22.07
CA GLY A 129 -37.45 -4.40 22.09
C GLY A 129 -37.47 -5.79 21.43
N ALA A 130 -36.57 -6.05 20.49
CA ALA A 130 -36.36 -7.35 19.85
C ALA A 130 -34.87 -7.73 19.96
N PRO A 131 -34.43 -8.30 21.09
CA PRO A 131 -33.02 -8.50 21.39
C PRO A 131 -32.47 -9.79 20.72
N ILE A 132 -32.35 -9.77 19.38
CA ILE A 132 -31.86 -10.90 18.58
C ILE A 132 -31.05 -10.45 17.36
N GLY A 133 -30.00 -11.21 17.03
CA GLY A 133 -29.20 -11.02 15.83
C GLY A 133 -28.34 -9.75 15.86
N ASP A 134 -27.67 -9.45 14.76
CA ASP A 134 -26.69 -8.36 14.69
C ASP A 134 -27.23 -6.96 15.10
N PRO A 135 -28.50 -6.56 14.83
CA PRO A 135 -29.03 -5.30 15.35
C PRO A 135 -29.07 -5.21 16.88
N PHE A 136 -28.96 -6.33 17.59
CA PHE A 136 -28.79 -6.38 19.04
C PHE A 136 -27.33 -6.68 19.40
N ASP A 137 -26.76 -7.74 18.83
CA ASP A 137 -25.46 -8.29 19.20
C ASP A 137 -24.29 -7.38 18.79
N VAL A 138 -24.36 -6.75 17.61
CA VAL A 138 -23.30 -5.89 17.06
C VAL A 138 -23.58 -4.42 17.40
N ASP A 139 -24.75 -3.91 17.02
CA ASP A 139 -25.07 -2.48 17.13
C ASP A 139 -25.15 -2.00 18.58
N TYR A 140 -25.53 -2.88 19.52
CA TYR A 140 -25.66 -2.52 20.94
C TYR A 140 -24.73 -3.33 21.84
N VAL A 141 -24.77 -4.68 21.83
CA VAL A 141 -23.98 -5.45 22.82
C VAL A 141 -22.48 -5.22 22.60
N ALA A 142 -21.98 -5.38 21.38
CA ALA A 142 -20.57 -5.14 21.08
C ALA A 142 -20.19 -3.66 21.28
N HIS A 143 -21.08 -2.71 20.95
CA HIS A 143 -20.88 -1.27 21.20
C HIS A 143 -20.71 -0.96 22.69
N GLU A 144 -21.64 -1.40 23.53
CA GLU A 144 -21.63 -1.11 24.96
C GLU A 144 -20.52 -1.85 25.69
N MET A 145 -20.20 -3.08 25.28
CA MET A 145 -19.01 -3.77 25.77
C MET A 145 -17.73 -3.10 25.26
N GLY A 146 -17.73 -2.51 24.06
CA GLY A 146 -16.64 -1.69 23.53
C GLY A 146 -16.33 -0.50 24.44
N HIS A 147 -17.34 0.21 24.93
CA HIS A 147 -17.18 1.22 25.99
C HIS A 147 -16.57 0.62 27.26
N GLN A 148 -17.07 -0.53 27.73
CA GLN A 148 -16.48 -1.19 28.91
C GLN A 148 -14.98 -1.44 28.71
N TYR A 149 -14.54 -1.84 27.51
CA TYR A 149 -13.12 -2.03 27.19
C TYR A 149 -12.36 -0.75 26.80
N GLY A 150 -13.05 0.39 26.68
CA GLY A 150 -12.44 1.71 26.56
C GLY A 150 -12.52 2.38 25.19
N GLY A 151 -13.26 1.80 24.24
CA GLY A 151 -13.52 2.46 22.96
C GLY A 151 -14.39 3.70 23.14
N ASN A 152 -14.00 4.81 22.51
CA ASN A 152 -14.82 6.00 22.38
C ASN A 152 -15.61 5.98 21.06
N HIS A 153 -16.62 6.86 21.01
CA HIS A 153 -17.42 7.11 19.82
C HIS A 153 -16.59 7.63 18.64
N THR A 154 -16.72 7.00 17.47
CA THR A 154 -15.95 7.34 16.27
C THR A 154 -16.65 8.31 15.32
N GLN A 155 -17.95 8.54 15.50
CA GLN A 155 -18.74 9.39 14.62
C GLN A 155 -18.37 10.88 14.74
N ASN A 156 -18.34 11.57 13.60
CA ASN A 156 -18.03 13.00 13.52
C ASN A 156 -19.25 13.93 13.32
N ASN A 157 -20.48 13.43 13.47
CA ASN A 157 -21.66 14.27 13.62
C ASN A 157 -21.75 14.88 15.04
N THR A 158 -22.75 15.72 15.32
CA THR A 158 -22.88 16.42 16.62
C THR A 158 -23.52 15.57 17.75
N CYS A 159 -23.92 14.33 17.45
CA CYS A 159 -24.68 13.49 18.37
C CYS A 159 -23.74 12.65 19.25
N ASN A 160 -23.66 12.99 20.55
CA ASN A 160 -22.80 12.34 21.56
C ASN A 160 -21.33 12.19 21.11
N ARG A 161 -20.85 13.14 20.32
CA ARG A 161 -19.51 13.12 19.70
C ARG A 161 -18.38 13.13 20.73
N ALA A 162 -17.41 12.25 20.55
CA ALA A 162 -16.11 12.31 21.24
C ALA A 162 -15.06 12.95 20.32
N SER A 163 -14.74 14.23 20.52
CA SER A 163 -13.87 14.98 19.59
C SER A 163 -12.45 14.42 19.43
N SER A 164 -11.96 13.66 20.43
CA SER A 164 -10.65 13.01 20.41
C SER A 164 -10.62 11.70 19.63
N ALA A 165 -11.78 11.15 19.27
CA ALA A 165 -11.93 9.86 18.61
C ALA A 165 -12.80 9.92 17.34
N ALA A 166 -13.24 11.12 16.92
CA ALA A 166 -14.20 11.33 15.84
C ALA A 166 -13.56 11.22 14.43
N PHE A 167 -13.05 10.04 14.11
CA PHE A 167 -12.35 9.73 12.85
C PHE A 167 -13.27 9.35 11.70
N GLU A 168 -14.54 9.03 11.96
CA GLU A 168 -15.46 8.58 10.91
C GLU A 168 -16.48 9.66 10.53
N PRO A 169 -16.79 9.82 9.24
CA PRO A 169 -17.74 10.83 8.79
C PRO A 169 -19.16 10.56 9.30
N GLY A 170 -19.95 11.64 9.49
CA GLY A 170 -21.36 11.54 9.81
C GLY A 170 -21.68 10.67 11.02
N SER A 171 -22.55 9.68 10.86
CA SER A 171 -22.93 8.71 11.90
C SER A 171 -21.90 7.62 12.15
N ALA A 172 -20.77 7.60 11.43
CA ALA A 172 -19.87 6.44 11.33
C ALA A 172 -20.55 5.20 10.72
N SER A 173 -19.73 4.20 10.41
CA SER A 173 -20.15 2.87 9.94
C SER A 173 -19.67 1.74 10.85
N THR A 174 -18.64 1.92 11.67
CA THR A 174 -18.13 0.86 12.55
C THR A 174 -18.92 0.71 13.86
N ILE A 175 -18.60 -0.33 14.65
CA ILE A 175 -19.31 -0.68 15.90
C ILE A 175 -19.40 0.48 16.88
N MET A 176 -18.33 1.27 17.09
CA MET A 176 -18.36 2.41 18.03
C MET A 176 -19.01 3.67 17.45
N GLY A 177 -19.52 3.57 16.22
CA GLY A 177 -20.34 4.57 15.55
C GLY A 177 -21.80 4.56 15.99
N TYR A 178 -22.57 5.50 15.43
CA TYR A 178 -23.99 5.73 15.66
C TYR A 178 -24.82 5.45 14.40
N ALA A 179 -24.40 4.46 13.61
CA ALA A 179 -25.11 4.01 12.42
C ALA A 179 -26.59 3.73 12.75
N GLY A 180 -27.50 4.30 11.96
CA GLY A 180 -28.95 4.19 12.14
C GLY A 180 -29.55 5.11 13.21
N ILE A 181 -28.74 5.76 14.03
CA ILE A 181 -29.21 6.51 15.21
C ILE A 181 -29.26 8.02 14.94
N CYS A 182 -28.19 8.59 14.38
CA CYS A 182 -28.03 10.04 14.27
C CYS A 182 -27.66 10.49 12.86
N ALA A 183 -28.24 11.62 12.42
CA ALA A 183 -27.93 12.22 11.13
C ALA A 183 -26.64 13.06 11.16
N PRO A 184 -25.94 13.24 10.03
CA PRO A 184 -26.15 12.56 8.74
C PRO A 184 -25.79 11.08 8.85
N ASN A 185 -26.71 10.23 8.39
CA ASN A 185 -26.65 8.80 8.61
C ASN A 185 -26.01 8.08 7.41
N LEU A 186 -24.91 7.37 7.64
CA LEU A 186 -24.18 6.64 6.58
C LEU A 186 -24.85 5.32 6.21
N GLN A 187 -25.43 4.62 7.19
CA GLN A 187 -26.09 3.33 7.02
C GLN A 187 -26.99 3.00 8.22
N SER A 188 -27.84 1.98 8.11
CA SER A 188 -28.86 1.68 9.13
C SER A 188 -28.37 0.88 10.33
N ASN A 189 -27.31 0.10 10.18
CA ASN A 189 -26.71 -0.73 11.23
C ASN A 189 -25.19 -0.66 11.08
N SER A 190 -24.42 -0.97 12.12
CA SER A 190 -22.97 -0.95 12.05
C SER A 190 -22.42 -2.15 11.28
N ASP A 191 -21.27 -1.96 10.64
CA ASP A 191 -20.45 -3.05 10.14
C ASP A 191 -19.84 -3.80 11.35
N ASP A 192 -19.63 -5.11 11.24
CA ASP A 192 -19.26 -5.98 12.35
C ASP A 192 -17.76 -5.94 12.71
N HIS A 193 -17.16 -4.77 12.62
CA HIS A 193 -15.76 -4.51 13.00
C HIS A 193 -15.61 -3.20 13.76
N PHE A 194 -14.58 -3.16 14.60
CA PHE A 194 -14.14 -1.93 15.24
C PHE A 194 -13.25 -1.13 14.30
N HIS A 195 -13.41 0.20 14.32
CA HIS A 195 -12.45 1.12 13.71
C HIS A 195 -11.06 0.92 14.33
N ASN A 196 -9.99 1.11 13.54
CA ASN A 196 -8.61 1.04 14.00
C ASN A 196 -8.38 1.78 15.34
N HIS A 197 -8.92 2.99 15.46
CA HIS A 197 -8.80 3.79 16.68
C HIS A 197 -9.38 3.09 17.91
N SER A 198 -10.61 2.55 17.80
CA SER A 198 -11.28 1.86 18.90
C SER A 198 -10.50 0.60 19.33
N ILE A 199 -9.93 -0.13 18.37
CA ILE A 199 -9.05 -1.27 18.64
C ILE A 199 -7.85 -0.84 19.48
N ASN A 200 -7.18 0.24 19.06
CA ASN A 200 -6.03 0.79 19.76
C ASN A 200 -6.37 1.29 21.17
N GLU A 201 -7.54 1.91 21.38
CA GLU A 201 -8.01 2.31 22.71
C GLU A 201 -8.27 1.10 23.62
N MET A 202 -8.94 0.06 23.08
CA MET A 202 -9.20 -1.17 23.81
C MET A 202 -7.90 -1.91 24.17
N ILE A 203 -6.93 -1.97 23.25
CA ILE A 203 -5.60 -2.53 23.49
C ILE A 203 -4.87 -1.73 24.57
N ALA A 204 -4.92 -0.39 24.51
CA ALA A 204 -4.30 0.46 25.54
C ALA A 204 -4.86 0.17 26.93
N PHE A 205 -6.16 -0.11 27.07
CA PHE A 205 -6.76 -0.48 28.36
C PHE A 205 -6.48 -1.92 28.79
N THR A 206 -6.60 -2.87 27.87
CA THR A 206 -6.54 -4.32 28.16
C THR A 206 -5.12 -4.86 28.27
N VAL A 207 -4.17 -4.30 27.52
CA VAL A 207 -2.75 -4.69 27.54
C VAL A 207 -1.95 -3.80 28.49
N ASN A 208 -2.08 -2.48 28.32
CA ASN A 208 -1.21 -1.52 29.00
C ASN A 208 -1.86 -0.88 30.24
N GLY A 209 -3.17 -1.08 30.43
CA GLY A 209 -3.98 -0.41 31.44
C GLY A 209 -4.53 -1.33 32.52
N ASN A 210 -5.51 -0.79 33.26
CA ASN A 210 -6.13 -1.50 34.39
C ASN A 210 -6.88 -2.77 33.97
N GLY A 211 -7.33 -2.85 32.71
CA GLY A 211 -7.99 -4.03 32.17
C GLY A 211 -7.10 -5.27 32.19
N ASN A 212 -5.77 -5.12 32.25
CA ASN A 212 -4.84 -6.24 32.30
C ASN A 212 -4.75 -6.90 33.70
N THR A 213 -5.30 -6.27 34.75
CA THR A 213 -5.05 -6.67 36.15
C THR A 213 -5.85 -7.89 36.61
N CYS A 214 -6.98 -8.19 35.96
CA CYS A 214 -7.86 -9.30 36.33
C CYS A 214 -8.03 -10.35 35.23
N ALA A 215 -7.54 -10.08 34.02
CA ALA A 215 -7.62 -11.02 32.90
C ALA A 215 -6.80 -12.28 33.20
N SER A 216 -7.33 -13.44 32.81
CA SER A 216 -6.53 -14.66 32.68
C SER A 216 -5.82 -14.62 31.33
N ILE A 217 -4.49 -14.65 31.34
CA ILE A 217 -3.67 -14.53 30.14
C ILE A 217 -3.20 -15.91 29.70
N THR A 218 -3.44 -16.24 28.43
CA THR A 218 -2.96 -17.48 27.80
C THR A 218 -2.22 -17.16 26.51
N ASN A 219 -1.14 -17.87 26.23
CA ASN A 219 -0.41 -17.69 24.97
C ASN A 219 -1.20 -18.36 23.84
N THR A 220 -1.42 -17.62 22.75
CA THR A 220 -2.10 -18.12 21.55
C THR A 220 -1.18 -18.95 20.66
N GLY A 221 0.14 -18.74 20.79
CA GLY A 221 1.12 -19.27 19.86
C GLY A 221 1.01 -18.65 18.47
N ASN A 222 0.41 -17.45 18.37
CA ASN A 222 0.24 -16.68 17.15
C ASN A 222 1.35 -15.61 17.01
N GLY A 223 1.92 -15.49 15.83
CA GLY A 223 2.71 -14.35 15.39
C GLY A 223 1.85 -13.09 15.30
N VAL A 224 2.45 -11.91 15.37
CA VAL A 224 1.74 -10.67 15.03
C VAL A 224 2.02 -10.39 13.56
N PRO A 225 0.98 -10.11 12.73
CA PRO A 225 1.19 -9.74 11.35
C PRO A 225 1.97 -8.42 11.23
N THR A 226 2.65 -8.21 10.11
CA THR A 226 3.31 -6.95 9.76
C THR A 226 2.57 -6.25 8.64
N VAL A 227 2.61 -4.93 8.64
CA VAL A 227 2.00 -4.07 7.62
C VAL A 227 2.93 -2.90 7.30
N ASP A 228 2.96 -2.51 6.04
CA ASP A 228 3.61 -1.32 5.51
C ASP A 228 2.62 -0.61 4.59
N ALA A 229 2.26 0.63 4.95
CA ALA A 229 1.28 1.47 4.25
C ALA A 229 1.89 2.22 3.03
N GLY A 230 3.15 1.94 2.69
CA GLY A 230 3.91 2.53 1.60
C GLY A 230 4.35 3.97 1.88
N THR A 231 4.92 4.63 0.87
CA THR A 231 5.57 5.94 1.01
C THR A 231 4.67 7.05 1.58
N ASP A 232 5.19 7.78 2.55
CA ASP A 232 4.58 8.95 3.17
C ASP A 232 4.91 10.26 2.43
N GLY A 233 4.19 11.34 2.77
CA GLY A 233 4.51 12.70 2.32
C GLY A 233 4.10 13.02 0.89
N LEU A 234 3.40 12.10 0.20
CA LEU A 234 2.91 12.33 -1.16
C LEU A 234 1.96 13.53 -1.21
N VAL A 235 2.09 14.33 -2.25
CA VAL A 235 1.14 15.40 -2.58
C VAL A 235 0.23 14.93 -3.71
N VAL A 236 -1.07 15.10 -3.55
CA VAL A 236 -2.09 14.65 -4.51
C VAL A 236 -2.96 15.81 -4.99
N PRO A 237 -3.43 15.80 -6.25
CA PRO A 237 -4.33 16.82 -6.78
C PRO A 237 -5.72 16.79 -6.13
N VAL A 238 -6.40 17.94 -6.07
CA VAL A 238 -7.81 17.98 -5.64
C VAL A 238 -8.71 17.24 -6.62
N SER A 239 -9.87 16.79 -6.13
CA SER A 239 -10.95 16.20 -6.92
C SER A 239 -10.52 15.02 -7.80
N THR A 240 -9.51 14.27 -7.37
CA THR A 240 -8.89 13.17 -8.13
C THR A 240 -8.95 11.87 -7.34
N PRO A 241 -9.38 10.74 -7.93
CA PRO A 241 -9.34 9.41 -7.31
C PRO A 241 -7.97 9.00 -6.77
N LEU A 242 -7.97 8.26 -5.66
CA LEU A 242 -6.75 7.75 -5.01
C LEU A 242 -6.80 6.22 -4.91
N GLU A 243 -5.66 5.58 -5.07
CA GLU A 243 -5.46 4.15 -4.90
C GLU A 243 -4.34 3.91 -3.88
N LEU A 244 -4.73 3.51 -2.67
CA LEU A 244 -3.80 3.18 -1.60
C LEU A 244 -3.45 1.71 -1.69
N THR A 245 -2.17 1.39 -1.52
CA THR A 245 -1.66 0.00 -1.56
C THR A 245 -0.78 -0.21 -0.33
N ALA A 246 -1.01 -1.29 0.39
CA ALA A 246 -0.17 -1.74 1.48
C ALA A 246 0.55 -3.04 1.11
N THR A 247 1.62 -3.35 1.82
CA THR A 247 2.13 -4.72 1.89
C THR A 247 1.94 -5.25 3.30
N GLY A 248 1.89 -6.56 3.44
CA GLY A 248 1.78 -7.16 4.76
C GLY A 248 1.95 -8.66 4.71
N SER A 249 2.32 -9.24 5.85
CA SER A 249 2.61 -10.66 5.99
C SER A 249 2.27 -11.15 7.38
N ASP A 250 2.01 -12.44 7.50
CA ASP A 250 1.85 -13.10 8.78
C ASP A 250 3.00 -14.11 9.01
N PRO A 251 3.71 -14.08 10.15
CA PRO A 251 4.81 -15.00 10.43
C PRO A 251 4.44 -16.48 10.48
N ASP A 252 3.19 -16.81 10.78
CA ASP A 252 2.69 -18.18 10.85
C ASP A 252 2.10 -18.67 9.52
N GLY A 253 2.03 -17.78 8.51
CA GLY A 253 1.46 -18.07 7.19
C GLY A 253 -0.07 -18.05 7.17
N ASP A 254 -0.70 -17.43 8.17
CA ASP A 254 -2.15 -17.25 8.22
C ASP A 254 -2.62 -16.25 7.14
N ALA A 255 -3.87 -16.41 6.67
CA ALA A 255 -4.43 -15.55 5.65
C ALA A 255 -4.81 -14.18 6.22
N VAL A 256 -4.21 -13.13 5.69
CA VAL A 256 -4.42 -11.76 6.16
C VAL A 256 -5.54 -11.03 5.42
N THR A 257 -6.19 -10.12 6.14
CA THR A 257 -7.15 -9.16 5.57
C THR A 257 -6.76 -7.72 5.92
N TYR A 258 -6.97 -6.81 4.97
CA TYR A 258 -6.59 -5.40 5.04
C TYR A 258 -7.81 -4.52 5.26
N ASN A 259 -7.64 -3.44 6.02
CA ASN A 259 -8.63 -2.40 6.24
C ASN A 259 -7.97 -1.03 6.17
N TRP A 260 -8.37 -0.21 5.21
CA TRP A 260 -7.92 1.18 5.07
C TRP A 260 -8.98 2.13 5.61
N GLU A 261 -8.60 2.94 6.60
CA GLU A 261 -9.51 3.85 7.29
C GLU A 261 -8.89 5.26 7.37
N GLU A 262 -9.69 6.30 7.12
CA GLU A 262 -9.22 7.67 7.32
C GLU A 262 -8.95 7.92 8.80
N TYR A 263 -7.85 8.62 9.09
CA TYR A 263 -7.35 8.87 10.43
C TYR A 263 -7.16 10.37 10.69
N ASP A 264 -8.04 11.19 10.11
CA ASP A 264 -8.10 12.63 10.32
C ASP A 264 -9.07 12.99 11.45
N LEU A 265 -8.62 13.81 12.40
CA LEU A 265 -9.51 14.54 13.31
C LEU A 265 -9.80 15.93 12.76
N GLY A 266 -11.03 16.40 12.97
CA GLY A 266 -11.42 17.73 12.50
C GLY A 266 -12.63 18.32 13.19
N PRO A 267 -13.15 19.43 12.65
CA PRO A 267 -14.43 20.00 13.08
C PRO A 267 -15.57 18.97 12.96
N ALA A 268 -16.56 19.07 13.84
CA ALA A 268 -17.79 18.30 13.69
C ALA A 268 -18.51 18.69 12.39
N THR A 269 -19.24 17.74 11.81
CA THR A 269 -20.06 18.00 10.62
C THR A 269 -20.96 19.22 10.83
N ALA A 270 -20.96 20.12 9.84
CA ALA A 270 -21.73 21.35 9.89
C ALA A 270 -23.23 21.08 10.06
N SER A 271 -23.90 21.93 10.86
CA SER A 271 -25.34 21.85 11.05
C SER A 271 -26.07 22.01 9.71
N GLY A 272 -26.95 21.05 9.39
CA GLY A 272 -27.72 21.03 8.14
C GLY A 272 -27.02 20.35 6.95
N ASP A 273 -25.75 19.93 7.08
CA ASP A 273 -25.08 19.11 6.07
C ASP A 273 -25.49 17.63 6.21
N ASN A 274 -26.69 17.32 5.72
CA ASN A 274 -27.27 15.98 5.84
C ASN A 274 -26.65 14.94 4.89
N ASN A 275 -25.85 15.37 3.91
CA ASN A 275 -25.28 14.50 2.87
C ASN A 275 -23.74 14.52 2.86
N LEU A 276 -23.11 15.20 3.82
CA LEU A 276 -21.65 15.32 3.94
C LEU A 276 -20.96 15.95 2.72
N THR A 277 -21.68 16.79 1.97
CA THR A 277 -21.19 17.35 0.70
C THR A 277 -20.33 18.60 0.89
N ASN A 278 -20.27 19.17 2.10
CA ASN A 278 -19.54 20.42 2.35
C ASN A 278 -18.61 20.28 3.57
N PRO A 279 -17.60 19.40 3.51
CA PRO A 279 -16.64 19.24 4.60
C PRO A 279 -15.84 20.53 4.82
N SER A 280 -15.37 20.73 6.05
CA SER A 280 -14.53 21.88 6.41
C SER A 280 -13.30 21.46 7.22
N GLY A 281 -12.18 22.14 6.99
CA GLY A 281 -10.91 21.80 7.64
C GLY A 281 -10.49 20.36 7.36
N SER A 282 -10.06 19.65 8.40
CA SER A 282 -9.70 18.23 8.38
C SER A 282 -10.85 17.31 8.83
N GLN A 283 -12.11 17.72 8.63
CA GLN A 283 -13.24 16.81 8.87
C GLN A 283 -13.05 15.51 8.05
N PRO A 284 -13.25 14.32 8.63
CA PRO A 284 -13.19 13.07 7.88
C PRO A 284 -14.21 13.03 6.74
N ILE A 285 -13.80 12.53 5.58
CA ILE A 285 -14.54 12.52 4.30
C ILE A 285 -14.66 11.14 3.63
N PHE A 286 -13.93 10.14 4.12
CA PHE A 286 -13.97 8.75 3.71
C PHE A 286 -14.43 7.87 4.87
N ARG A 287 -15.35 6.97 4.58
CA ARG A 287 -15.96 6.07 5.56
C ARG A 287 -15.19 4.75 5.62
N SER A 288 -15.29 4.08 6.77
CA SER A 288 -14.76 2.73 6.92
C SER A 288 -15.67 1.71 6.21
N PHE A 289 -15.04 0.66 5.67
CA PHE A 289 -15.69 -0.54 5.14
C PHE A 289 -15.06 -1.76 5.79
N SER A 290 -15.72 -2.92 5.67
CA SER A 290 -15.20 -4.19 6.16
C SER A 290 -13.89 -4.60 5.47
N SER A 291 -13.08 -5.37 6.18
CA SER A 291 -11.77 -5.80 5.70
C SER A 291 -11.88 -6.73 4.50
N THR A 292 -10.88 -6.67 3.62
CA THR A 292 -10.84 -7.47 2.39
C THR A 292 -9.50 -8.20 2.28
N THR A 293 -9.41 -9.20 1.41
CA THR A 293 -8.13 -9.84 1.08
C THR A 293 -7.27 -9.01 0.14
N SER A 294 -7.79 -7.90 -0.40
CA SER A 294 -7.02 -7.01 -1.27
C SER A 294 -6.23 -6.02 -0.43
N PRO A 295 -4.92 -5.84 -0.71
CA PRO A 295 -4.13 -4.79 -0.08
C PRO A 295 -4.47 -3.38 -0.60
N ILE A 296 -5.30 -3.30 -1.65
CA ILE A 296 -5.59 -2.07 -2.38
C ILE A 296 -6.93 -1.48 -1.93
N ARG A 297 -6.94 -0.18 -1.63
CA ARG A 297 -8.16 0.61 -1.42
C ARG A 297 -8.26 1.73 -2.44
N THR A 298 -9.30 1.67 -3.27
CA THR A 298 -9.69 2.76 -4.18
C THR A 298 -10.61 3.75 -3.48
N LEU A 299 -10.34 5.05 -3.61
CA LEU A 299 -11.07 6.15 -2.98
C LEU A 299 -11.56 7.16 -4.04
N PRO A 300 -12.88 7.33 -4.23
CA PRO A 300 -13.98 6.49 -3.72
C PRO A 300 -13.88 5.02 -4.18
N ARG A 301 -14.72 4.14 -3.63
CA ARG A 301 -14.78 2.73 -4.06
C ARG A 301 -14.81 2.59 -5.59
N ALA A 302 -14.12 1.57 -6.10
CA ALA A 302 -14.09 1.27 -7.54
C ALA A 302 -15.50 1.19 -8.16
N GLN A 303 -16.48 0.65 -7.44
CA GLN A 303 -17.88 0.61 -7.91
C GLN A 303 -18.49 2.01 -8.10
N ASP A 304 -18.15 2.97 -7.25
CA ASP A 304 -18.64 4.34 -7.33
C ASP A 304 -18.02 5.05 -8.55
N LEU A 305 -16.72 4.84 -8.79
CA LEU A 305 -16.03 5.36 -9.98
C LEU A 305 -16.59 4.76 -11.29
N VAL A 306 -16.71 3.43 -11.37
CA VAL A 306 -17.21 2.73 -12.56
C VAL A 306 -18.63 3.16 -12.93
N ASN A 307 -19.49 3.36 -11.93
CA ASN A 307 -20.90 3.73 -12.13
C ASN A 307 -21.13 5.24 -12.22
N ASN A 308 -20.08 6.06 -12.09
CA ASN A 308 -20.20 7.52 -11.95
C ASN A 308 -21.22 7.92 -10.85
N SER A 309 -21.20 7.19 -9.73
CA SER A 309 -22.07 7.42 -8.59
C SER A 309 -21.30 7.94 -7.39
N THR A 310 -22.00 8.57 -6.45
CA THR A 310 -21.43 9.00 -5.18
C THR A 310 -22.08 8.22 -4.05
N THR A 311 -21.24 7.71 -3.14
CA THR A 311 -21.67 7.13 -1.88
C THR A 311 -21.47 8.17 -0.77
N ILE A 312 -22.46 8.32 0.13
CA ILE A 312 -22.34 9.26 1.25
C ILE A 312 -21.14 8.88 2.14
N GLY A 313 -20.31 9.87 2.47
CA GLY A 313 -19.08 9.65 3.23
C GLY A 313 -17.94 9.05 2.39
N GLU A 314 -18.00 9.15 1.07
CA GLU A 314 -16.89 8.85 0.14
C GLU A 314 -16.69 10.05 -0.78
N HIS A 315 -16.02 11.10 -0.28
CA HIS A 315 -15.86 12.35 -1.02
C HIS A 315 -14.41 12.64 -1.39
N LEU A 316 -14.19 12.99 -2.65
CA LEU A 316 -12.91 13.51 -3.08
C LEU A 316 -12.65 14.90 -2.48
N PRO A 317 -11.42 15.18 -2.03
CA PRO A 317 -11.08 16.46 -1.43
C PRO A 317 -11.12 17.59 -2.48
N THR A 318 -11.85 18.67 -2.22
CA THR A 318 -12.03 19.79 -3.17
C THR A 318 -11.19 21.02 -2.85
N TYR A 319 -10.34 20.96 -1.81
CA TYR A 319 -9.48 22.03 -1.35
C TYR A 319 -8.21 21.44 -0.71
N SER A 320 -7.17 22.27 -0.53
CA SER A 320 -5.92 21.81 0.09
C SER A 320 -6.14 21.39 1.54
N ARG A 321 -5.73 20.16 1.88
CA ARG A 321 -5.85 19.60 3.23
C ARG A 321 -4.84 18.47 3.42
N GLN A 322 -4.58 18.11 4.67
CA GLN A 322 -3.92 16.84 4.98
C GLN A 322 -4.93 15.70 4.85
N LEU A 323 -4.41 14.52 4.53
CA LEU A 323 -5.12 13.24 4.55
C LEU A 323 -4.23 12.20 5.23
N ASN A 324 -4.69 11.70 6.37
CA ASN A 324 -4.06 10.59 7.06
C ASN A 324 -4.94 9.35 6.88
N PHE A 325 -4.33 8.21 6.57
CA PHE A 325 -5.01 6.92 6.51
C PHE A 325 -4.23 5.90 7.33
N LYS A 326 -4.93 5.03 8.05
CA LYS A 326 -4.30 3.85 8.64
C LYS A 326 -4.69 2.60 7.86
N CYS A 327 -3.69 1.80 7.53
CA CYS A 327 -3.91 0.44 7.06
C CYS A 327 -3.76 -0.51 8.24
N SER A 328 -4.82 -1.24 8.58
CA SER A 328 -4.76 -2.33 9.56
C SER A 328 -4.83 -3.70 8.90
N ILE A 329 -4.06 -4.64 9.45
CA ILE A 329 -4.08 -6.03 9.05
C ILE A 329 -4.57 -6.90 10.20
N ARG A 330 -5.40 -7.88 9.85
CA ARG A 330 -5.88 -8.96 10.72
C ARG A 330 -5.50 -10.30 10.11
N ASP A 331 -4.91 -11.20 10.89
CA ASP A 331 -4.64 -12.59 10.48
C ASP A 331 -5.86 -13.51 10.62
N ASN A 332 -6.92 -13.04 11.29
CA ASN A 332 -8.17 -13.76 11.55
C ASN A 332 -8.01 -15.12 12.23
N ARG A 333 -6.91 -15.35 12.98
CA ARG A 333 -6.68 -16.61 13.66
C ARG A 333 -7.70 -16.85 14.77
N ALA A 334 -8.32 -18.03 14.75
CA ALA A 334 -9.31 -18.40 15.75
C ALA A 334 -8.68 -18.54 17.15
N GLY A 335 -9.36 -18.02 18.19
CA GLY A 335 -8.88 -18.08 19.57
C GLY A 335 -7.83 -17.01 19.92
N GLY A 336 -7.67 -15.98 19.08
CA GLY A 336 -6.84 -14.81 19.37
C GLY A 336 -6.16 -14.27 18.11
N GLY A 337 -6.86 -13.42 17.38
CA GLY A 337 -6.36 -12.80 16.15
C GLY A 337 -5.25 -11.80 16.42
N GLY A 338 -4.28 -11.76 15.52
CA GLY A 338 -3.24 -10.76 15.46
C GLY A 338 -3.71 -9.50 14.73
N PHE A 339 -3.27 -8.37 15.25
CA PHE A 339 -3.58 -7.04 14.74
C PHE A 339 -2.32 -6.17 14.73
N SER A 340 -2.07 -5.56 13.58
CA SER A 340 -1.06 -4.53 13.39
C SER A 340 -1.61 -3.44 12.46
N ASP A 341 -1.09 -2.22 12.61
CA ASP A 341 -1.45 -1.10 11.76
C ASP A 341 -0.24 -0.22 11.45
N ASP A 342 -0.32 0.44 10.31
CA ASP A 342 0.66 1.44 9.87
C ASP A 342 -0.06 2.68 9.31
N LEU A 343 0.55 3.85 9.52
CA LEU A 343 0.01 5.15 9.16
C LEU A 343 0.58 5.60 7.83
N LYS A 344 -0.30 6.00 6.91
CA LYS A 344 0.02 6.71 5.68
C LYS A 344 -0.38 8.17 5.78
N THR A 345 0.54 9.07 5.49
CA THR A 345 0.33 10.52 5.50
C THR A 345 0.49 11.10 4.10
N MET A 346 -0.44 11.95 3.70
CA MET A 346 -0.44 12.61 2.39
C MET A 346 -1.04 14.02 2.51
N SER A 347 -0.73 14.88 1.55
CA SER A 347 -1.35 16.20 1.44
C SER A 347 -2.05 16.38 0.10
N VAL A 348 -3.15 17.13 0.11
CA VAL A 348 -3.91 17.50 -1.07
C VAL A 348 -3.56 18.95 -1.41
N THR A 349 -3.30 19.24 -2.69
CA THR A 349 -3.06 20.61 -3.17
C THR A 349 -4.15 21.08 -4.12
N ALA A 350 -4.72 22.26 -3.86
CA ALA A 350 -5.66 22.93 -4.75
C ALA A 350 -4.99 23.61 -5.95
N ASN A 351 -3.66 23.57 -6.03
CA ASN A 351 -2.91 24.11 -7.17
C ASN A 351 -2.80 23.10 -8.33
N ALA A 352 -3.25 21.86 -8.14
CA ALA A 352 -3.31 20.83 -9.16
C ALA A 352 -4.65 20.08 -9.11
N GLY A 353 -5.12 19.59 -10.25
CA GLY A 353 -6.35 18.81 -10.39
C GLY A 353 -7.57 19.58 -10.89
N PRO A 354 -8.66 18.88 -11.25
CA PRO A 354 -8.78 17.42 -11.28
C PRO A 354 -7.96 16.79 -12.41
N PHE A 355 -7.24 15.70 -12.12
CA PHE A 355 -6.58 14.89 -13.14
C PHE A 355 -7.63 14.00 -13.81
N LEU A 356 -7.74 14.05 -15.15
CA LEU A 356 -8.87 13.45 -15.88
C LEU A 356 -8.45 12.76 -17.18
N VAL A 357 -8.89 11.51 -17.38
CA VAL A 357 -8.81 10.80 -18.66
C VAL A 357 -9.82 11.40 -19.64
N GLN A 358 -9.32 11.91 -20.77
CA GLN A 358 -10.12 12.57 -21.80
C GLN A 358 -10.45 11.64 -22.97
N SER A 359 -9.55 10.73 -23.35
CA SER A 359 -9.76 9.76 -24.43
C SER A 359 -8.92 8.50 -24.21
N PRO A 360 -9.44 7.30 -24.52
CA PRO A 360 -10.84 7.02 -24.82
C PRO A 360 -11.73 7.21 -23.58
N ASN A 361 -12.90 7.83 -23.75
CA ASN A 361 -13.84 8.10 -22.66
C ASN A 361 -15.22 7.43 -22.89
N GLY A 362 -15.14 6.30 -23.62
CA GLY A 362 -16.22 5.43 -24.05
C GLY A 362 -16.79 5.74 -25.42
N GLY A 363 -17.66 4.83 -25.86
CA GLY A 363 -18.22 4.81 -27.21
C GLY A 363 -17.25 4.23 -28.25
N GLY A 364 -17.82 3.78 -29.36
CA GLY A 364 -17.05 3.20 -30.47
C GLY A 364 -16.56 1.78 -30.23
N THR A 365 -15.89 1.25 -31.25
CA THR A 365 -15.23 -0.06 -31.22
C THR A 365 -13.92 0.10 -31.97
N LEU A 366 -12.83 -0.27 -31.30
CA LEU A 366 -11.48 -0.22 -31.82
C LEU A 366 -11.06 -1.63 -32.24
N LEU A 367 -10.12 -1.70 -33.18
CA LEU A 367 -9.52 -2.95 -33.59
C LEU A 367 -8.35 -3.26 -32.63
N GLY A 368 -8.27 -4.49 -32.14
CA GLY A 368 -7.06 -4.99 -31.50
C GLY A 368 -5.88 -4.94 -32.47
N ASN A 369 -4.66 -4.96 -31.93
CA ASN A 369 -3.41 -4.80 -32.68
C ASN A 369 -3.36 -3.48 -33.48
N THR A 370 -3.92 -2.41 -32.91
CA THR A 370 -3.78 -1.06 -33.48
C THR A 370 -3.38 -0.07 -32.40
N ASN A 371 -2.69 0.99 -32.81
CA ASN A 371 -2.30 2.08 -31.93
C ASN A 371 -3.54 2.88 -31.49
N LEU A 372 -3.60 3.15 -30.19
CA LEU A 372 -4.61 3.98 -29.53
C LEU A 372 -3.92 5.20 -28.91
N ASP A 373 -4.39 6.38 -29.27
CA ASP A 373 -4.01 7.61 -28.58
C ASP A 373 -4.84 7.76 -27.30
N VAL A 374 -4.14 7.73 -26.16
CA VAL A 374 -4.70 8.02 -24.84
C VAL A 374 -4.34 9.46 -24.50
N THR A 375 -5.33 10.24 -24.06
CA THR A 375 -5.13 11.65 -23.67
C THR A 375 -5.74 11.91 -22.30
N TRP A 376 -5.08 12.74 -21.50
CA TRP A 376 -5.53 13.15 -20.18
C TRP A 376 -5.25 14.63 -19.93
N ASP A 377 -5.97 15.21 -18.96
CA ASP A 377 -5.65 16.52 -18.43
C ASP A 377 -4.56 16.39 -17.37
N VAL A 378 -3.34 16.86 -17.69
CA VAL A 378 -2.22 16.92 -16.73
C VAL A 378 -2.61 17.72 -15.49
N ALA A 379 -3.46 18.75 -15.65
CA ALA A 379 -4.02 19.53 -14.56
C ALA A 379 -2.99 20.04 -13.53
N GLY A 380 -1.76 20.31 -13.97
CA GLY A 380 -0.66 20.80 -13.12
C GLY A 380 -0.09 19.76 -12.13
N THR A 381 -0.34 18.47 -12.36
CA THR A 381 0.21 17.35 -11.56
C THR A 381 1.68 17.06 -11.85
N ASP A 382 2.19 17.52 -12.99
CA ASP A 382 3.60 17.54 -13.39
C ASP A 382 4.44 18.59 -12.64
N GLY A 383 3.80 19.35 -11.74
CA GLY A 383 4.44 20.34 -10.89
C GLY A 383 3.58 20.68 -9.67
N ASN A 384 3.63 21.93 -9.23
CA ASN A 384 2.81 22.48 -8.14
C ASN A 384 2.89 21.68 -6.81
N GLY A 385 4.01 20.99 -6.60
CA GLY A 385 4.26 20.15 -5.43
C GLY A 385 3.75 18.73 -5.56
N VAL A 386 2.93 18.41 -6.58
CA VAL A 386 2.62 17.02 -6.93
C VAL A 386 3.82 16.39 -7.64
N ASP A 387 4.47 17.15 -8.52
CA ASP A 387 5.77 16.83 -9.14
C ASP A 387 5.85 15.43 -9.76
N CYS A 388 4.74 14.95 -10.33
CA CYS A 388 4.62 13.66 -10.98
C CYS A 388 5.04 13.76 -12.44
N SER A 389 6.29 13.37 -12.73
CA SER A 389 6.90 13.49 -14.07
C SER A 389 6.40 12.47 -15.09
N SER A 390 5.84 11.34 -14.65
CA SER A 390 5.44 10.23 -15.51
C SER A 390 4.17 9.53 -15.04
N VAL A 391 3.49 8.85 -15.96
CA VAL A 391 2.25 8.10 -15.73
C VAL A 391 2.34 6.69 -16.32
N ASP A 392 1.55 5.78 -15.74
CA ASP A 392 1.33 4.42 -16.20
C ASP A 392 -0.10 4.29 -16.76
N ILE A 393 -0.24 3.62 -17.91
CA ILE A 393 -1.52 3.45 -18.59
C ILE A 393 -1.91 1.98 -18.57
N TYR A 394 -3.11 1.69 -18.07
CA TYR A 394 -3.64 0.33 -17.96
C TYR A 394 -4.94 0.16 -18.74
N LEU A 395 -5.17 -1.07 -19.19
CA LEU A 395 -6.42 -1.53 -19.79
C LEU A 395 -7.19 -2.41 -18.80
N SER A 396 -8.47 -2.10 -18.68
CA SER A 396 -9.49 -2.98 -18.13
C SER A 396 -10.28 -3.62 -19.26
N THR A 397 -10.66 -4.89 -19.11
CA THR A 397 -11.58 -5.59 -20.03
C THR A 397 -12.90 -5.99 -19.36
N ASP A 398 -13.07 -5.66 -18.07
CA ASP A 398 -14.21 -6.05 -17.22
C ASP A 398 -15.13 -4.87 -16.85
N GLY A 399 -14.97 -3.71 -17.51
CA GLY A 399 -15.77 -2.51 -17.26
C GLY A 399 -15.15 -1.53 -16.28
N GLY A 400 -13.88 -1.69 -15.91
CA GLY A 400 -13.13 -0.81 -15.02
C GLY A 400 -13.08 -1.28 -13.56
N TYR A 401 -13.43 -2.54 -13.28
CA TYR A 401 -13.33 -3.09 -11.93
C TYR A 401 -11.90 -3.56 -11.63
N THR A 402 -11.21 -4.10 -12.64
CA THR A 402 -9.80 -4.47 -12.57
C THR A 402 -9.03 -3.90 -13.75
N PHE A 403 -7.73 -3.66 -13.56
CA PHE A 403 -6.80 -3.13 -14.57
C PHE A 403 -5.55 -4.01 -14.65
N PRO A 404 -5.67 -5.29 -15.08
CA PRO A 404 -4.55 -6.24 -15.05
C PRO A 404 -3.53 -6.04 -16.17
N THR A 405 -3.91 -5.35 -17.26
CA THR A 405 -3.06 -5.18 -18.44
C THR A 405 -2.40 -3.82 -18.42
N LEU A 406 -1.09 -3.77 -18.19
CA LEU A 406 -0.28 -2.57 -18.41
C LEU A 406 -0.06 -2.38 -19.91
N LEU A 407 -0.37 -1.20 -20.43
CA LEU A 407 -0.17 -0.85 -21.85
C LEU A 407 1.13 -0.08 -22.08
N VAL A 408 1.48 0.83 -21.16
CA VAL A 408 2.76 1.52 -21.12
C VAL A 408 3.05 1.96 -19.69
N ALA A 409 4.30 1.83 -19.24
CA ALA A 409 4.77 2.34 -17.96
C ALA A 409 5.69 3.54 -18.15
N GLY A 410 5.66 4.47 -17.19
CA GLY A 410 6.62 5.58 -17.10
C GLY A 410 6.60 6.56 -18.28
N THR A 411 5.50 6.67 -19.02
CA THR A 411 5.39 7.67 -20.11
C THR A 411 5.32 9.08 -19.52
N PRO A 412 5.90 10.12 -20.15
CA PRO A 412 5.83 11.48 -19.63
C PRO A 412 4.42 11.94 -19.29
N ASN A 413 4.26 12.67 -18.18
CA ASN A 413 2.99 13.28 -17.79
C ASN A 413 2.72 14.58 -18.57
N ASP A 414 2.64 14.49 -19.90
CA ASP A 414 2.52 15.63 -20.81
C ASP A 414 1.13 15.76 -21.49
N GLY A 415 0.21 14.84 -21.14
CA GLY A 415 -1.19 14.86 -21.54
C GLY A 415 -1.55 13.90 -22.67
N SER A 416 -0.58 13.18 -23.25
CA SER A 416 -0.87 12.17 -24.27
C SER A 416 0.18 11.06 -24.38
N ALA A 417 -0.26 9.85 -24.69
CA ALA A 417 0.62 8.77 -25.10
C ALA A 417 -0.09 7.86 -26.12
N THR A 418 0.67 7.32 -27.06
CA THR A 418 0.19 6.29 -27.98
C THR A 418 0.52 4.92 -27.41
N VAL A 419 -0.48 4.05 -27.31
CA VAL A 419 -0.34 2.69 -26.76
C VAL A 419 -0.85 1.66 -27.74
N LEU A 420 -0.28 0.45 -27.73
CA LEU A 420 -0.77 -0.64 -28.55
C LEU A 420 -1.95 -1.34 -27.86
N LEU A 421 -3.09 -1.46 -28.56
CA LEU A 421 -4.22 -2.22 -28.04
C LEU A 421 -4.01 -3.72 -28.22
N PRO A 422 -4.19 -4.54 -27.16
CA PRO A 422 -4.08 -5.98 -27.28
C PRO A 422 -5.21 -6.56 -28.13
N ASN A 423 -4.96 -7.71 -28.78
CA ASN A 423 -5.93 -8.41 -29.63
C ASN A 423 -7.02 -9.14 -28.84
N VAL A 424 -7.81 -8.41 -28.06
CA VAL A 424 -8.87 -8.96 -27.21
C VAL A 424 -10.25 -8.62 -27.74
N SER A 425 -11.23 -9.47 -27.48
CA SER A 425 -12.64 -9.19 -27.78
C SER A 425 -13.38 -8.81 -26.51
N THR A 426 -13.70 -7.53 -26.32
CA THR A 426 -14.51 -7.05 -25.19
C THR A 426 -15.39 -5.86 -25.58
N GLY A 427 -16.59 -5.77 -25.01
CA GLY A 427 -17.45 -4.58 -25.09
C GLY A 427 -17.33 -3.67 -23.86
N GLN A 428 -16.42 -3.99 -22.94
CA GLN A 428 -16.33 -3.38 -21.61
C GLN A 428 -14.92 -2.81 -21.34
N ALA A 429 -14.22 -2.38 -22.38
CA ALA A 429 -12.88 -1.83 -22.21
C ALA A 429 -12.91 -0.45 -21.51
N ARG A 430 -11.97 -0.21 -20.60
CA ARG A 430 -11.70 1.10 -19.99
C ARG A 430 -10.21 1.33 -19.84
N ILE A 431 -9.78 2.59 -19.93
CA ILE A 431 -8.40 3.00 -19.66
C ILE A 431 -8.31 3.58 -18.26
N LYS A 432 -7.22 3.28 -17.56
CA LYS A 432 -6.76 3.98 -16.35
C LYS A 432 -5.45 4.67 -16.68
N VAL A 433 -5.32 5.93 -16.28
CA VAL A 433 -4.04 6.64 -16.25
C VAL A 433 -3.71 6.93 -14.79
N LYS A 434 -2.55 6.45 -14.32
CA LYS A 434 -2.12 6.55 -12.92
C LYS A 434 -0.76 7.24 -12.87
N GLY A 435 -0.54 8.17 -11.93
CA GLY A 435 0.78 8.75 -11.73
C GLY A 435 1.79 7.69 -11.28
N SER A 436 2.93 7.57 -11.96
CA SER A 436 3.99 6.63 -11.59
C SER A 436 4.57 7.03 -10.23
N ASN A 437 4.76 6.06 -9.33
CA ASN A 437 5.14 6.29 -7.92
C ASN A 437 4.17 7.22 -7.13
N HIS A 438 2.96 7.45 -7.64
CA HIS A 438 1.91 8.19 -6.97
C HIS A 438 0.67 7.33 -6.73
N VAL A 439 -0.22 7.82 -5.87
CA VAL A 439 -1.50 7.17 -5.55
C VAL A 439 -2.66 7.69 -6.39
N PHE A 440 -2.51 8.84 -7.06
CA PHE A 440 -3.61 9.44 -7.82
C PHE A 440 -3.77 8.79 -9.20
N PHE A 441 -5.00 8.70 -9.67
CA PHE A 441 -5.30 8.18 -11.01
C PHE A 441 -6.65 8.70 -11.48
N ASP A 442 -6.96 8.48 -12.76
CA ASP A 442 -8.33 8.56 -13.25
C ASP A 442 -8.63 7.43 -14.25
N ILE A 443 -9.92 7.17 -14.51
CA ILE A 443 -10.39 6.14 -15.44
C ILE A 443 -11.34 6.73 -16.49
N SER A 444 -11.44 6.07 -17.65
CA SER A 444 -12.49 6.36 -18.61
C SER A 444 -13.88 6.31 -17.94
N ASN A 445 -14.73 7.31 -18.18
CA ASN A 445 -16.08 7.44 -17.65
C ASN A 445 -17.05 6.38 -18.20
N ASN A 446 -16.81 5.88 -19.42
CA ASN A 446 -17.66 4.91 -20.10
C ASN A 446 -16.84 3.83 -20.82
N ASN A 447 -17.49 2.70 -21.07
CA ASN A 447 -16.89 1.58 -21.80
C ASN A 447 -16.73 1.89 -23.30
N PHE A 448 -15.67 1.37 -23.89
CA PHE A 448 -15.53 1.21 -25.35
C PHE A 448 -15.38 -0.27 -25.73
N GLY A 449 -15.57 -0.58 -27.01
CA GLY A 449 -15.37 -1.94 -27.53
C GLY A 449 -13.96 -2.13 -28.09
N ILE A 450 -13.42 -3.35 -27.94
CA ILE A 450 -12.28 -3.86 -28.70
C ILE A 450 -12.79 -5.11 -29.42
N ILE A 451 -12.65 -5.13 -30.74
CA ILE A 451 -12.85 -6.35 -31.55
C ILE A 451 -11.49 -6.81 -32.05
N PRO A 452 -11.31 -8.13 -32.28
CA PRO A 452 -10.07 -8.62 -32.84
C PRO A 452 -9.72 -7.89 -34.15
N GLY A 453 -8.44 -7.53 -34.28
CA GLY A 453 -7.86 -6.98 -35.50
C GLY A 453 -7.76 -8.02 -36.62
N ALA A 454 -6.95 -7.75 -37.65
CA ALA A 454 -6.53 -8.82 -38.54
C ALA A 454 -5.83 -9.90 -37.69
N ASP A 455 -6.07 -11.19 -37.97
CA ASP A 455 -5.29 -12.26 -37.39
C ASP A 455 -3.86 -12.06 -37.89
N ILE A 456 -2.97 -11.70 -36.97
CA ILE A 456 -1.55 -11.59 -37.20
C ILE A 456 -1.00 -12.92 -36.69
N ASP A 457 -0.61 -13.81 -37.60
CA ASP A 457 -0.11 -15.14 -37.27
C ASP A 457 1.26 -15.01 -36.59
N HIS A 458 2.10 -14.07 -37.01
CA HIS A 458 3.42 -13.80 -36.44
C HIS A 458 3.58 -12.30 -36.15
N ASP A 459 3.58 -11.93 -34.87
CA ASP A 459 3.69 -10.53 -34.40
C ASP A 459 4.39 -10.53 -33.03
N LEU A 460 5.56 -9.93 -32.95
CA LEU A 460 6.19 -9.61 -31.69
C LEU A 460 6.18 -8.10 -31.48
N VAL A 461 5.91 -7.66 -30.26
CA VAL A 461 5.99 -6.25 -29.89
C VAL A 461 6.98 -6.03 -28.76
N ILE A 462 7.68 -4.90 -28.81
CA ILE A 462 8.36 -4.34 -27.64
C ILE A 462 7.29 -3.75 -26.72
N SER A 463 6.92 -4.46 -25.65
CA SER A 463 5.88 -3.99 -24.72
C SER A 463 6.39 -3.06 -23.63
N ASN A 464 7.68 -3.16 -23.27
CA ASN A 464 8.29 -2.32 -22.25
C ASN A 464 9.82 -2.30 -22.40
N VAL A 465 10.45 -1.22 -21.95
CA VAL A 465 11.89 -1.16 -21.71
C VAL A 465 12.12 -0.62 -20.30
N ALA A 466 12.44 -1.51 -19.38
CA ALA A 466 12.77 -1.19 -17.99
C ALA A 466 14.27 -0.90 -17.83
N GLY A 467 14.67 -0.38 -16.67
CA GLY A 467 16.08 -0.11 -16.36
C GLY A 467 16.68 1.09 -17.10
N LEU A 468 15.84 1.93 -17.72
CA LEU A 468 16.24 3.18 -18.37
C LEU A 468 16.13 4.40 -17.47
N ASN A 469 15.41 4.30 -16.34
CA ASN A 469 15.31 5.38 -15.37
C ASN A 469 16.10 4.96 -14.11
N PRO A 470 17.34 5.45 -13.97
CA PRO A 470 18.12 5.18 -12.78
C PRO A 470 17.40 5.70 -11.52
N GLY A 471 17.65 5.07 -10.37
CA GLY A 471 17.34 5.67 -9.08
C GLY A 471 18.03 7.04 -8.88
N ALA A 472 17.81 7.66 -7.73
CA ALA A 472 18.61 8.83 -7.35
C ALA A 472 20.11 8.47 -7.45
N CYS A 473 20.88 9.26 -8.20
CA CYS A 473 22.34 9.12 -8.35
C CYS A 473 22.86 7.85 -9.06
N GLU A 474 22.11 7.27 -10.00
CA GLU A 474 22.62 6.17 -10.85
C GLU A 474 22.95 6.67 -12.28
N SER A 475 24.17 6.36 -12.76
CA SER A 475 24.65 6.68 -14.13
C SER A 475 25.00 5.44 -14.95
N VAL A 476 24.74 4.25 -14.40
CA VAL A 476 24.94 2.96 -15.06
C VAL A 476 23.60 2.25 -15.16
N LEU A 477 23.20 1.90 -16.37
CA LEU A 477 21.92 1.26 -16.65
C LEU A 477 22.05 -0.24 -16.87
N ASP A 478 20.99 -0.95 -16.52
CA ASP A 478 20.75 -2.36 -16.86
C ASP A 478 19.39 -2.48 -17.56
N PRO A 479 19.33 -2.15 -18.87
CA PRO A 479 18.06 -2.15 -19.58
C PRO A 479 17.55 -3.57 -19.82
N VAL A 480 16.27 -3.77 -19.52
CA VAL A 480 15.56 -5.01 -19.76
C VAL A 480 14.40 -4.72 -20.70
N VAL A 481 14.40 -5.37 -21.86
CA VAL A 481 13.33 -5.22 -22.85
C VAL A 481 12.35 -6.37 -22.71
N THR A 482 11.09 -6.06 -22.43
CA THR A 482 10.01 -7.04 -22.44
C THR A 482 9.48 -7.14 -23.86
N VAL A 483 9.55 -8.33 -24.44
CA VAL A 483 8.96 -8.67 -25.75
C VAL A 483 7.73 -9.52 -25.53
N PHE A 484 6.60 -9.14 -26.14
CA PHE A 484 5.32 -9.83 -26.02
C PHE A 484 4.92 -10.42 -27.39
N ASN A 485 4.48 -11.67 -27.42
CA ASN A 485 3.96 -12.29 -28.64
C ASN A 485 2.47 -11.99 -28.83
N LEU A 486 2.15 -11.08 -29.73
CA LEU A 486 0.78 -10.75 -30.16
C LEU A 486 0.28 -11.67 -31.28
N GLY A 487 1.19 -12.40 -31.92
CA GLY A 487 0.90 -13.34 -32.99
C GLY A 487 0.15 -14.58 -32.48
N LEU A 488 -0.56 -15.26 -33.38
CA LEU A 488 -1.24 -16.53 -33.08
C LEU A 488 -0.27 -17.73 -33.06
N GLN A 489 0.88 -17.62 -33.71
CA GLN A 489 1.92 -18.65 -33.78
C GLN A 489 3.05 -18.36 -32.77
N PRO A 490 3.68 -19.41 -32.23
CA PRO A 490 4.83 -19.23 -31.33
C PRO A 490 6.05 -18.67 -32.08
N ALA A 491 6.78 -17.76 -31.43
CA ALA A 491 8.06 -17.27 -31.93
C ALA A 491 9.22 -18.06 -31.32
N SER A 492 10.19 -18.47 -32.15
CA SER A 492 11.34 -19.26 -31.70
C SER A 492 12.65 -18.49 -31.60
N SER A 493 12.75 -17.34 -32.28
CA SER A 493 13.94 -16.49 -32.24
C SER A 493 13.66 -15.07 -32.73
N PHE A 494 14.32 -14.08 -32.13
CA PHE A 494 14.30 -12.67 -32.55
C PHE A 494 15.59 -11.95 -32.11
N ASN A 495 15.85 -10.79 -32.71
CA ASN A 495 16.97 -9.92 -32.37
C ASN A 495 16.46 -8.60 -31.82
N LEU A 496 17.16 -8.05 -30.84
CA LEU A 496 16.95 -6.70 -30.31
C LEU A 496 18.20 -5.85 -30.56
N SER A 497 17.98 -4.57 -30.89
CA SER A 497 19.02 -3.57 -31.07
C SER A 497 18.68 -2.33 -30.25
N LEU A 498 19.49 -2.01 -29.24
CA LEU A 498 19.34 -0.82 -28.41
C LEU A 498 20.40 0.21 -28.79
N THR A 499 19.97 1.45 -29.02
CA THR A 499 20.83 2.59 -29.36
C THR A 499 20.55 3.73 -28.40
N VAL A 500 21.61 4.29 -27.81
CA VAL A 500 21.54 5.50 -26.96
C VAL A 500 22.20 6.67 -27.69
N ASP A 501 21.55 7.82 -27.75
CA ASP A 501 22.02 9.07 -28.39
C ASP A 501 22.51 8.93 -29.85
N GLY A 502 21.98 7.95 -30.57
CA GLY A 502 22.43 7.64 -31.93
C GLY A 502 23.86 7.05 -32.00
N GLY A 503 24.38 6.54 -30.89
CA GLY A 503 25.65 5.81 -30.80
C GLY A 503 25.61 4.43 -31.45
N ASP A 504 26.63 3.61 -31.16
CA ASP A 504 26.71 2.25 -31.68
C ASP A 504 25.64 1.35 -31.03
N PRO A 505 24.90 0.54 -31.81
CA PRO A 505 23.83 -0.30 -31.27
C PRO A 505 24.38 -1.48 -30.48
N LEU A 506 23.85 -1.69 -29.28
CA LEU A 506 24.00 -2.93 -28.53
C LEU A 506 23.01 -3.96 -29.09
N LEU A 507 23.49 -5.17 -29.38
CA LEU A 507 22.71 -6.23 -30.03
C LEU A 507 22.57 -7.44 -29.11
N VAL A 508 21.34 -7.93 -28.97
CA VAL A 508 21.04 -9.18 -28.25
C VAL A 508 20.20 -10.08 -29.15
N SER A 509 20.51 -11.38 -29.14
CA SER A 509 19.74 -12.40 -29.84
C SER A 509 19.05 -13.29 -28.82
N TRP A 510 17.74 -13.48 -28.98
CA TRP A 510 16.96 -14.38 -28.14
C TRP A 510 16.56 -15.64 -28.92
N THR A 511 16.61 -16.79 -28.25
CA THR A 511 16.08 -18.06 -28.76
C THR A 511 15.28 -18.75 -27.67
N GLY A 512 14.17 -19.39 -28.03
CA GLY A 512 13.29 -20.06 -27.09
C GLY A 512 11.98 -20.50 -27.73
N ASN A 513 10.91 -20.53 -26.95
CA ASN A 513 9.55 -20.75 -27.45
C ASN A 513 8.60 -19.81 -26.72
N LEU A 514 8.20 -18.72 -27.38
CA LEU A 514 7.30 -17.70 -26.85
C LEU A 514 5.91 -17.89 -27.48
N ASN A 515 4.96 -18.45 -26.74
CA ASN A 515 3.62 -18.71 -27.28
C ASN A 515 2.78 -17.43 -27.37
N SER A 516 1.69 -17.47 -28.13
CA SER A 516 0.73 -16.38 -28.23
C SER A 516 0.24 -15.92 -26.85
N GLY A 517 0.33 -14.62 -26.59
CA GLY A 517 -0.08 -14.01 -25.32
C GLY A 517 0.95 -14.11 -24.19
N GLU A 518 2.14 -14.67 -24.45
CA GLU A 518 3.25 -14.71 -23.49
C GLU A 518 4.24 -13.56 -23.74
N SER A 519 4.96 -13.18 -22.69
CA SER A 519 6.10 -12.24 -22.78
C SER A 519 7.38 -12.85 -22.25
N VAL A 520 8.49 -12.30 -22.69
CA VAL A 520 9.83 -12.61 -22.19
C VAL A 520 10.60 -11.33 -21.92
N ASP A 521 11.27 -11.29 -20.77
CA ASP A 521 12.19 -10.22 -20.42
C ASP A 521 13.58 -10.58 -20.95
N VAL A 522 14.12 -9.71 -21.80
CA VAL A 522 15.44 -9.86 -22.39
C VAL A 522 16.37 -8.80 -21.79
N PRO A 523 17.23 -9.19 -20.84
CA PRO A 523 18.23 -8.28 -20.33
C PRO A 523 19.28 -8.01 -21.41
N PHE A 524 19.72 -6.76 -21.51
CA PHE A 524 20.84 -6.39 -22.37
C PHE A 524 22.21 -6.63 -21.74
N CYS A 525 22.25 -6.82 -20.42
CA CYS A 525 23.47 -7.11 -19.66
C CYS A 525 23.42 -8.54 -19.07
N GLU A 526 24.50 -9.33 -19.21
CA GLU A 526 24.68 -10.61 -18.50
C GLU A 526 25.37 -10.38 -17.14
N GLY A 527 24.64 -9.88 -16.14
CA GLY A 527 25.23 -9.50 -14.84
C GLY A 527 25.48 -7.99 -14.73
N GLU A 528 26.32 -7.54 -13.78
CA GLU A 528 26.50 -6.14 -13.33
C GLU A 528 26.31 -5.06 -14.44
N ALA A 529 25.70 -3.93 -14.06
CA ALA A 529 25.24 -2.84 -14.94
C ALA A 529 26.27 -2.43 -16.01
N CYS A 530 25.85 -2.32 -17.28
CA CYS A 530 26.78 -2.26 -18.42
C CYS A 530 26.73 -0.98 -19.28
N LEU A 531 25.72 -0.12 -19.12
CA LEU A 531 25.60 1.15 -19.87
C LEU A 531 25.93 2.35 -18.98
N ALA A 532 27.21 2.74 -18.95
CA ALA A 532 27.65 3.97 -18.29
C ALA A 532 27.40 5.19 -19.18
N LEU A 533 26.55 6.11 -18.71
CA LEU A 533 26.17 7.31 -19.44
C LEU A 533 26.70 8.56 -18.73
N VAL A 534 26.93 9.62 -19.51
CA VAL A 534 27.23 10.95 -18.97
C VAL A 534 25.96 11.55 -18.37
N ASP A 535 26.08 12.64 -17.60
CA ASP A 535 24.89 13.30 -17.06
C ASP A 535 24.13 14.06 -18.15
N GLY A 536 22.81 14.01 -18.09
CA GLY A 536 21.91 14.78 -18.93
C GLY A 536 20.85 13.95 -19.62
N LEU A 537 20.15 14.61 -20.55
CA LEU A 537 19.08 13.99 -21.31
C LEU A 537 19.65 13.05 -22.38
N HIS A 538 19.15 11.82 -22.39
CA HIS A 538 19.49 10.76 -23.32
C HIS A 538 18.28 10.29 -24.10
N ASP A 539 18.47 10.00 -25.38
CA ASP A 539 17.46 9.38 -26.24
C ASP A 539 17.80 7.90 -26.45
N VAL A 540 16.89 7.00 -26.09
CA VAL A 540 16.97 5.56 -26.37
C VAL A 540 16.06 5.20 -27.53
N SER A 541 16.58 4.38 -28.44
CA SER A 541 15.83 3.69 -29.48
C SER A 541 16.10 2.19 -29.39
N VAL A 542 15.04 1.39 -29.30
CA VAL A 542 15.11 -0.07 -29.36
C VAL A 542 14.39 -0.52 -30.63
N GLN A 543 15.00 -1.46 -31.35
CA GLN A 543 14.44 -2.11 -32.53
C GLN A 543 14.39 -3.61 -32.31
N LEU A 544 13.28 -4.23 -32.68
CA LEU A 544 13.04 -5.65 -32.68
C LEU A 544 13.08 -6.16 -34.12
N THR A 545 13.54 -7.39 -34.29
CA THR A 545 13.50 -8.08 -35.58
C THR A 545 13.20 -9.55 -35.33
N LEU A 546 11.98 -9.98 -35.62
CA LEU A 546 11.61 -11.39 -35.63
C LEU A 546 12.47 -12.14 -36.65
N THR A 547 13.13 -13.21 -36.22
CA THR A 547 14.00 -14.02 -37.11
C THR A 547 13.42 -15.40 -37.43
N SER A 548 12.44 -15.87 -36.66
CA SER A 548 11.78 -17.15 -36.90
C SER A 548 10.71 -17.13 -37.99
N ALA A 549 10.17 -15.95 -38.32
CA ALA A 549 9.15 -15.73 -39.35
C ALA A 549 9.21 -14.28 -39.88
N GLU A 550 8.40 -13.93 -40.87
CA GLU A 550 8.15 -12.51 -41.19
C GLU A 550 7.22 -11.94 -40.13
N ASP A 551 7.63 -10.85 -39.48
CA ASP A 551 6.72 -10.08 -38.62
C ASP A 551 5.70 -9.36 -39.51
N GLU A 552 4.43 -9.60 -39.23
CA GLU A 552 3.33 -9.08 -40.02
C GLU A 552 2.88 -7.67 -39.57
N ASN A 553 3.47 -7.11 -38.50
CA ASN A 553 3.21 -5.76 -38.00
C ASN A 553 4.48 -4.98 -37.61
N ASP A 554 5.31 -4.66 -38.60
CA ASP A 554 6.57 -3.91 -38.43
C ASP A 554 6.49 -2.51 -37.74
N LEU A 555 5.28 -1.98 -37.50
CA LEU A 555 5.10 -0.69 -36.83
C LEU A 555 5.27 -0.75 -35.30
N ASN A 556 5.19 -1.94 -34.70
CA ASN A 556 5.33 -2.15 -33.26
C ASN A 556 6.70 -2.75 -32.85
N ASP A 557 7.58 -2.94 -33.84
CA ASP A 557 8.95 -3.43 -33.68
C ASP A 557 9.92 -2.35 -33.17
N SER A 558 9.45 -1.13 -32.94
CA SER A 558 10.31 -0.04 -32.49
C SER A 558 9.77 0.65 -31.25
N PHE A 559 10.67 0.96 -30.32
CA PHE A 559 10.39 1.74 -29.13
C PHE A 559 11.41 2.88 -29.02
N THR A 560 10.94 4.09 -28.73
CA THR A 560 11.81 5.23 -28.46
C THR A 560 11.37 5.95 -27.21
N THR A 561 12.31 6.31 -26.35
CA THR A 561 12.04 7.11 -25.14
C THR A 561 13.22 8.02 -24.84
N SER A 562 13.00 9.00 -23.97
CA SER A 562 14.06 9.86 -23.44
C SER A 562 14.07 9.80 -21.92
N PHE A 563 15.24 9.83 -21.31
CA PHE A 563 15.42 9.82 -19.85
C PHE A 563 16.61 10.72 -19.48
N GLU A 564 16.74 11.05 -18.21
CA GLU A 564 17.83 11.88 -17.70
C GLU A 564 18.65 11.10 -16.67
N THR A 565 19.96 11.12 -16.83
CA THR A 565 20.93 10.59 -15.85
C THR A 565 21.49 11.75 -15.05
N ASN A 566 21.56 11.57 -13.73
CA ASN A 566 22.20 12.51 -12.83
C ASN A 566 23.27 11.79 -12.04
N GLY A 567 24.54 12.04 -12.37
CA GLY A 567 25.69 11.58 -11.61
C GLY A 567 25.83 12.33 -10.29
N GLY A 568 26.15 11.61 -9.23
CA GLY A 568 26.30 12.17 -7.90
C GLY A 568 26.50 11.10 -6.84
N ALA A 569 26.33 11.48 -5.58
CA ALA A 569 26.22 10.54 -4.47
C ALA A 569 24.92 10.77 -3.71
N ASP A 570 24.27 9.67 -3.30
CA ASP A 570 23.12 9.74 -2.40
C ASP A 570 23.54 10.28 -1.05
N VAL A 571 23.03 11.45 -0.72
CA VAL A 571 23.29 12.11 0.56
C VAL A 571 22.04 12.05 1.43
N THR A 572 22.18 11.38 2.56
CA THR A 572 21.12 11.24 3.57
C THR A 572 21.32 12.24 4.68
N TRP A 573 20.29 13.05 4.92
CA TRP A 573 20.16 13.92 6.07
C TRP A 573 19.33 13.20 7.13
N THR A 574 19.79 13.26 8.37
CA THR A 574 19.07 12.78 9.54
C THR A 574 19.13 13.84 10.61
N ILE A 575 17.98 14.18 11.20
CA ILE A 575 17.91 15.12 12.32
C ILE A 575 17.01 14.56 13.42
N LEU A 576 17.56 14.47 14.63
CA LEU A 576 16.81 14.33 15.87
C LEU A 576 16.50 15.73 16.39
N THR A 577 15.22 16.09 16.40
CA THR A 577 14.80 17.41 16.90
C THR A 577 14.91 17.51 18.42
N ASP A 578 15.15 18.73 18.91
CA ASP A 578 15.14 19.08 20.33
C ASP A 578 13.71 19.37 20.83
N ASN A 579 13.53 20.13 21.92
CA ASN A 579 12.18 20.48 22.38
C ASN A 579 11.53 21.63 21.57
N TYR A 580 12.29 22.34 20.73
CA TYR A 580 11.81 23.46 19.92
C TYR A 580 12.10 23.27 18.41
N PRO A 581 11.56 22.21 17.80
CA PRO A 581 11.83 21.81 16.41
C PRO A 581 11.48 22.89 15.36
N GLY A 582 10.53 23.77 15.68
CA GLY A 582 10.03 24.80 14.77
C GLY A 582 11.02 25.93 14.48
N GLU A 583 12.13 25.98 15.23
CA GLU A 583 13.15 27.01 15.12
C GLU A 583 14.34 26.57 14.26
N THR A 584 14.41 25.27 13.93
CA THR A 584 15.52 24.66 13.18
C THR A 584 15.20 24.56 11.68
N THR A 585 16.08 25.12 10.84
CA THR A 585 16.06 24.97 9.38
C THR A 585 17.46 24.67 8.88
N TRP A 586 17.60 24.09 7.70
CA TRP A 586 18.92 23.87 7.12
C TRP A 586 18.89 23.95 5.60
N THR A 587 20.06 24.20 5.03
CA THR A 587 20.27 24.34 3.59
C THR A 587 21.63 23.76 3.22
N VAL A 588 21.71 23.08 2.08
CA VAL A 588 22.96 22.73 1.41
C VAL A 588 23.13 23.65 0.21
N SER A 589 24.28 24.31 0.12
CA SER A 589 24.61 25.20 -1.00
C SER A 589 25.85 24.73 -1.74
N ASP A 590 25.86 24.89 -3.07
CA ASP A 590 26.99 24.57 -3.92
C ASP A 590 28.14 25.60 -3.81
N ALA A 591 29.24 25.37 -4.55
CA ALA A 591 30.39 26.27 -4.58
C ALA A 591 30.09 27.67 -5.16
N SER A 592 28.96 27.85 -5.85
CA SER A 592 28.50 29.16 -6.35
C SER A 592 27.68 29.93 -5.32
N GLY A 593 27.29 29.27 -4.22
CA GLY A 593 26.42 29.79 -3.18
C GLY A 593 24.93 29.63 -3.49
N ALA A 594 24.58 28.82 -4.50
CA ALA A 594 23.19 28.48 -4.80
C ALA A 594 22.73 27.34 -3.87
N THR A 595 21.54 27.49 -3.29
CA THR A 595 20.94 26.43 -2.46
C THR A 595 20.42 25.32 -3.36
N VAL A 596 20.89 24.09 -3.13
CA VAL A 596 20.54 22.89 -3.90
C VAL A 596 19.63 21.93 -3.13
N TRP A 597 19.59 22.04 -1.80
CA TRP A 597 18.74 21.22 -0.94
C TRP A 597 18.46 21.96 0.38
N SER A 598 17.28 21.77 0.98
CA SER A 598 16.91 22.48 2.22
C SER A 598 15.74 21.80 2.94
N GLY A 599 15.66 21.96 4.26
CA GLY A 599 14.58 21.41 5.07
C GLY A 599 14.28 22.18 6.36
N GLY A 600 13.26 21.71 7.07
CA GLY A 600 12.63 22.38 8.21
C GLY A 600 11.70 23.54 7.79
N PRO A 601 11.04 24.23 8.74
CA PRO A 601 11.02 23.95 10.18
C PRO A 601 10.21 22.69 10.53
N TYR A 602 10.54 22.06 11.67
CA TYR A 602 9.96 20.77 12.07
C TYR A 602 8.84 20.95 13.11
N GLY A 603 7.87 20.02 13.12
CA GLY A 603 6.63 20.18 13.90
C GLY A 603 6.57 19.48 15.25
N SER A 604 7.40 18.47 15.49
CA SER A 604 7.32 17.59 16.69
C SER A 604 8.67 17.43 17.35
N SER A 605 8.71 17.60 18.67
CA SER A 605 9.93 17.55 19.50
C SER A 605 10.41 16.12 19.73
N GLY A 606 11.71 15.90 19.89
CA GLY A 606 12.29 14.59 20.18
C GLY A 606 12.04 13.53 19.09
N THR A 607 11.70 13.97 17.88
CA THR A 607 11.39 13.10 16.73
C THR A 607 12.59 13.08 15.77
N SER A 608 12.88 11.90 15.20
CA SER A 608 13.89 11.77 14.16
C SER A 608 13.24 11.93 12.79
N TYR A 609 13.79 12.79 11.95
CA TYR A 609 13.43 12.92 10.54
C TYR A 609 14.64 12.48 9.70
N SER A 610 14.38 11.83 8.57
CA SER A 610 15.42 11.46 7.62
C SER A 610 14.91 11.66 6.20
N GLU A 611 15.78 12.18 5.35
CA GLU A 611 15.52 12.42 3.93
C GLU A 611 16.81 12.23 3.13
N THR A 612 16.69 11.79 1.88
CA THR A 612 17.83 11.53 1.00
C THR A 612 17.67 12.33 -0.28
N ALA A 613 18.76 12.94 -0.75
CA ALA A 613 18.81 13.67 -2.01
C ALA A 613 20.06 13.30 -2.81
N CYS A 614 19.94 13.27 -4.13
CA CYS A 614 21.07 13.12 -5.03
C CYS A 614 21.80 14.45 -5.18
N LEU A 615 23.07 14.50 -4.78
CA LEU A 615 23.93 15.67 -4.95
C LEU A 615 25.07 15.33 -5.90
N ALA A 616 25.27 16.15 -6.93
CA ALA A 616 26.35 15.99 -7.89
C ALA A 616 27.72 15.99 -7.19
N THR A 617 28.73 15.34 -7.79
CA THR A 617 30.10 15.39 -7.23
C THR A 617 30.59 16.84 -7.16
N GLY A 618 31.13 17.23 -6.03
CA GLY A 618 31.47 18.63 -5.76
C GLY A 618 31.53 18.94 -4.27
N CYS A 619 31.98 20.15 -3.95
CA CYS A 619 32.03 20.63 -2.58
C CYS A 619 30.84 21.53 -2.28
N TYR A 620 30.23 21.27 -1.13
CA TYR A 620 29.03 21.92 -0.64
C TYR A 620 29.24 22.49 0.75
N THR A 621 28.37 23.43 1.12
CA THR A 621 28.25 23.96 2.46
C THR A 621 26.87 23.62 3.00
N LEU A 622 26.83 22.78 4.05
CA LEU A 622 25.67 22.59 4.89
C LEU A 622 25.60 23.77 5.87
N THR A 623 24.46 24.44 5.93
CA THR A 623 24.15 25.49 6.91
C THR A 623 22.92 25.07 7.69
N VAL A 624 23.05 24.93 9.01
CA VAL A 624 21.94 24.66 9.92
C VAL A 624 21.71 25.91 10.75
N ASN A 625 20.47 26.37 10.80
CA ASN A 625 20.05 27.58 11.49
C ASN A 625 19.07 27.23 12.60
N ASP A 626 19.27 27.87 13.74
CA ASP A 626 18.33 27.94 14.84
C ASP A 626 17.98 29.43 15.10
N SER A 627 16.70 29.76 14.98
CA SER A 627 16.24 31.14 15.07
C SER A 627 16.33 31.74 16.48
N TYR A 628 16.36 30.91 17.53
CA TYR A 628 16.39 31.36 18.92
C TYR A 628 17.81 31.48 19.48
N GLY A 629 18.75 30.72 18.91
CA GLY A 629 20.18 30.87 19.07
C GLY A 629 20.81 30.05 20.18
N ASP A 630 20.09 29.04 20.68
CA ASP A 630 20.55 28.06 21.65
C ASP A 630 20.94 26.71 21.02
N GLY A 631 20.77 26.57 19.71
CA GLY A 631 21.08 25.35 18.96
C GLY A 631 20.08 24.24 19.28
N ILE A 632 20.36 23.03 18.80
CA ILE A 632 19.46 21.88 18.98
C ILE A 632 19.91 20.94 20.12
N CYS A 633 21.00 21.28 20.82
CA CYS A 633 21.51 20.56 22.00
C CYS A 633 22.08 21.55 23.01
N CYS A 634 22.04 21.34 24.33
CA CYS A 634 21.59 20.17 25.09
C CYS A 634 20.72 20.55 26.31
N ALA A 635 20.64 21.85 26.63
CA ALA A 635 19.89 22.33 27.79
C ALA A 635 18.37 22.25 27.59
N TYR A 636 17.91 22.26 26.34
CA TYR A 636 16.51 22.30 25.95
C TYR A 636 16.12 21.16 25.00
N GLY A 637 16.81 20.02 25.08
CA GLY A 637 16.55 18.83 24.26
C GLY A 637 17.86 18.23 23.77
N GLU A 638 17.90 16.91 23.59
CA GLU A 638 19.08 16.19 23.10
C GLU A 638 18.97 16.01 21.57
N GLY A 639 18.83 17.11 20.84
CA GLY A 639 18.76 17.10 19.39
C GLY A 639 20.14 16.99 18.74
N SER A 640 20.18 16.43 17.54
CA SER A 640 21.40 16.27 16.74
C SER A 640 21.05 16.16 15.26
N PHE A 641 22.03 16.41 14.40
CA PHE A 641 21.92 16.16 12.98
C PHE A 641 23.14 15.42 12.44
N GLU A 642 22.93 14.67 11.36
CA GLU A 642 23.92 13.93 10.62
C GLU A 642 23.60 14.00 9.13
N LEU A 643 24.63 14.21 8.32
CA LEU A 643 24.63 14.14 6.87
C LEU A 643 25.61 13.03 6.49
N SER A 644 25.15 12.01 5.76
CA SER A 644 25.97 10.86 5.38
C SER A 644 25.78 10.47 3.91
N SER A 645 26.76 9.80 3.33
CA SER A 645 26.73 9.27 1.96
C SER A 645 27.48 7.96 1.92
N GLY A 646 26.89 6.90 1.33
CA GLY A 646 27.54 5.58 1.23
C GLY A 646 27.97 4.97 2.58
N GLY A 647 27.35 5.38 3.69
CA GLY A 647 27.72 4.98 5.06
C GLY A 647 28.84 5.81 5.70
N GLU A 648 29.44 6.77 4.98
CA GLU A 648 30.36 7.75 5.57
C GLU A 648 29.63 8.99 6.08
N VAL A 649 29.96 9.44 7.28
CA VAL A 649 29.42 10.68 7.86
C VAL A 649 30.18 11.88 7.29
N LEU A 650 29.48 12.68 6.47
CA LEU A 650 30.02 13.87 5.82
C LEU A 650 30.00 15.10 6.73
N ALA A 651 28.94 15.25 7.53
CA ALA A 651 28.79 16.33 8.49
C ALA A 651 27.89 15.89 9.64
N ALA A 652 28.19 16.29 10.87
CA ALA A 652 27.32 16.03 12.02
C ALA A 652 27.47 17.14 13.07
N GLY A 653 26.43 17.35 13.88
CA GLY A 653 26.45 18.38 14.91
C GLY A 653 25.17 18.44 15.74
N GLY A 654 25.13 19.41 16.65
CA GLY A 654 23.96 19.65 17.49
C GLY A 654 24.15 20.83 18.45
N GLU A 655 25.37 21.03 18.95
CA GLU A 655 25.73 22.17 19.80
C GLU A 655 26.22 23.36 18.95
N PHE A 656 25.35 24.35 18.75
CA PHE A 656 25.68 25.62 18.09
C PHE A 656 24.82 26.77 18.65
N GLY A 657 25.12 28.02 18.27
CA GLY A 657 24.29 29.17 18.63
C GLY A 657 23.15 29.34 17.62
N THR A 658 23.17 30.41 16.84
CA THR A 658 22.14 30.65 15.80
C THR A 658 22.38 29.91 14.50
N THR A 659 23.63 29.63 14.15
CA THR A 659 23.97 28.99 12.88
C THR A 659 25.25 28.18 13.02
N VAL A 660 25.30 27.03 12.36
CA VAL A 660 26.53 26.28 12.07
C VAL A 660 26.67 26.08 10.57
N SER A 661 27.89 26.16 10.05
CA SER A 661 28.19 25.88 8.65
C SER A 661 29.34 24.90 8.55
N LEU A 662 29.11 23.80 7.84
CA LEU A 662 30.03 22.69 7.67
C LEU A 662 30.24 22.46 6.17
N ASN A 663 31.50 22.37 5.76
CA ASN A 663 31.84 22.07 4.37
C ASN A 663 32.05 20.57 4.23
N PHE A 664 31.48 19.98 3.19
CA PHE A 664 31.73 18.60 2.79
C PHE A 664 31.92 18.53 1.29
N CYS A 665 32.59 17.48 0.81
CA CYS A 665 32.76 17.24 -0.62
C CYS A 665 32.32 15.81 -0.93
N LEU A 666 31.65 15.66 -2.06
CA LEU A 666 31.30 14.37 -2.64
C LEU A 666 32.31 14.08 -3.73
N GLU A 667 33.14 13.08 -3.50
CA GLU A 667 34.11 12.60 -4.49
C GLU A 667 33.45 11.49 -5.32
N ALA A 668 33.86 11.36 -6.58
CA ALA A 668 33.40 10.26 -7.43
C ALA A 668 33.88 8.92 -6.84
N SER A 669 32.99 7.92 -6.81
CA SER A 669 33.35 6.57 -6.40
C SER A 669 34.40 5.99 -7.37
N GLU A 670 35.58 5.61 -6.86
CA GLU A 670 36.61 4.93 -7.66
C GLU A 670 36.24 3.45 -7.77
N VAL A 671 35.75 3.04 -8.94
CA VAL A 671 35.50 1.63 -9.25
C VAL A 671 36.74 1.07 -9.92
N ALA A 672 37.40 0.13 -9.25
CA ALA A 672 38.58 -0.56 -9.78
C ALA A 672 38.15 -1.70 -10.70
N GLY A 673 38.70 -1.76 -11.92
CA GLY A 673 38.43 -2.82 -12.88
C GLY A 673 39.12 -2.58 -14.22
N CYS A 674 38.95 -3.47 -15.20
CA CYS A 674 39.57 -3.29 -16.51
C CYS A 674 38.93 -2.13 -17.28
N THR A 675 39.73 -1.13 -17.67
CA THR A 675 39.27 0.05 -18.43
C THR A 675 39.49 -0.04 -19.95
N ASP A 676 40.06 -1.15 -20.45
CA ASP A 676 40.31 -1.37 -21.88
C ASP A 676 39.06 -1.96 -22.56
N PRO A 677 38.36 -1.21 -23.44
CA PRO A 677 37.13 -1.67 -24.10
C PRO A 677 37.36 -2.84 -25.07
N THR A 678 38.61 -3.21 -25.34
CA THR A 678 38.97 -4.37 -26.18
C THR A 678 39.29 -5.64 -25.38
N ALA A 679 39.23 -5.57 -24.05
CA ALA A 679 39.45 -6.72 -23.17
C ALA A 679 38.17 -7.54 -22.96
N ALA A 680 38.33 -8.86 -22.78
CA ALA A 680 37.21 -9.78 -22.55
C ALA A 680 36.50 -9.58 -21.19
N ASN A 681 37.14 -8.89 -20.25
CA ASN A 681 36.60 -8.55 -18.93
C ASN A 681 36.56 -7.04 -18.70
N TYR A 682 36.41 -6.25 -19.78
CA TYR A 682 36.18 -4.81 -19.69
C TYR A 682 35.04 -4.53 -18.72
N ASN A 683 35.30 -3.67 -17.73
CA ASN A 683 34.30 -3.20 -16.79
C ASN A 683 33.92 -1.75 -17.15
N PRO A 684 32.73 -1.49 -17.72
CA PRO A 684 32.31 -0.16 -18.10
C PRO A 684 32.09 0.79 -16.92
N ALA A 685 31.91 0.26 -15.70
CA ALA A 685 31.82 1.06 -14.49
C ALA A 685 33.21 1.42 -13.91
N ALA A 686 34.30 0.79 -14.37
CA ALA A 686 35.63 1.03 -13.83
C ALA A 686 36.18 2.41 -14.22
N THR A 687 36.47 3.23 -13.21
CA THR A 687 37.10 4.54 -13.36
C THR A 687 38.62 4.49 -13.16
N VAL A 688 39.14 3.37 -12.64
CA VAL A 688 40.57 3.13 -12.41
C VAL A 688 40.96 1.74 -12.90
N ASP A 689 41.97 1.67 -13.78
CA ASP A 689 42.56 0.40 -14.23
C ASP A 689 43.29 -0.30 -13.09
N ASP A 690 42.79 -1.47 -12.70
CA ASP A 690 43.38 -2.32 -11.66
C ASP A 690 44.39 -3.34 -12.22
N GLY A 691 44.62 -3.34 -13.54
CA GLY A 691 45.49 -4.27 -14.23
C GLY A 691 44.89 -5.66 -14.46
N SER A 692 43.58 -5.82 -14.26
CA SER A 692 42.87 -7.10 -14.48
C SER A 692 42.56 -7.41 -15.95
N CYS A 693 42.83 -6.50 -16.90
CA CYS A 693 42.46 -6.66 -18.30
C CYS A 693 42.99 -7.96 -18.95
N VAL A 694 42.07 -8.75 -19.50
CA VAL A 694 42.30 -9.99 -20.24
C VAL A 694 42.08 -9.73 -21.72
N ALA A 695 43.09 -9.95 -22.55
CA ALA A 695 42.97 -9.74 -24.00
C ALA A 695 41.84 -10.60 -24.60
N ALA A 696 40.97 -9.98 -25.41
CA ALA A 696 39.95 -10.69 -26.16
C ALA A 696 40.57 -11.54 -27.28
N VAL A 697 40.22 -12.81 -27.31
CA VAL A 697 40.54 -13.78 -28.36
C VAL A 697 39.21 -14.28 -28.90
N SER A 698 38.84 -13.80 -30.08
CA SER A 698 37.61 -14.19 -30.78
C SER A 698 37.71 -15.59 -31.38
N GLY A 699 36.64 -16.36 -31.29
CA GLY A 699 36.47 -17.66 -31.92
C GLY A 699 35.39 -18.49 -31.23
N CYS A 700 35.06 -19.65 -31.79
CA CYS A 700 34.06 -20.53 -31.18
C CYS A 700 34.50 -21.02 -29.79
N THR A 701 33.72 -20.68 -28.76
CA THR A 701 33.98 -21.02 -27.34
C THR A 701 33.29 -22.31 -26.89
N THR A 702 32.45 -22.90 -27.74
CA THR A 702 31.65 -24.08 -27.41
C THR A 702 32.44 -25.38 -27.64
N PRO A 703 32.75 -26.19 -26.60
CA PRO A 703 33.58 -27.40 -26.74
C PRO A 703 33.01 -28.50 -27.64
N THR A 704 31.71 -28.45 -27.94
CA THR A 704 31.01 -29.42 -28.80
C THR A 704 30.93 -28.99 -30.27
N ALA A 705 31.41 -27.79 -30.62
CA ALA A 705 31.46 -27.32 -31.99
C ALA A 705 32.69 -27.84 -32.74
N CYS A 706 32.55 -28.03 -34.05
CA CYS A 706 33.56 -28.56 -34.96
C CYS A 706 34.78 -27.66 -35.10
N ASN A 707 34.61 -26.36 -34.90
CA ASN A 707 35.66 -25.35 -34.97
C ASN A 707 35.95 -24.71 -33.60
N TYR A 708 35.67 -25.42 -32.50
CA TYR A 708 36.00 -24.98 -31.15
C TYR A 708 37.46 -24.52 -31.04
N ASN A 709 37.66 -23.29 -30.55
CA ASN A 709 38.97 -22.72 -30.28
C ASN A 709 39.20 -22.64 -28.76
N PRO A 710 40.06 -23.49 -28.18
CA PRO A 710 40.31 -23.48 -26.73
C PRO A 710 41.04 -22.24 -26.22
N ALA A 711 41.55 -21.39 -27.12
CA ALA A 711 42.14 -20.10 -26.76
C ALA A 711 41.14 -18.95 -26.84
N ALA A 712 39.94 -19.17 -27.42
CA ALA A 712 38.92 -18.13 -27.51
C ALA A 712 38.25 -17.90 -26.14
N ASN A 713 38.10 -16.63 -25.79
CA ASN A 713 37.38 -16.18 -24.60
C ASN A 713 36.25 -15.18 -24.93
N VAL A 714 36.05 -14.91 -26.23
CA VAL A 714 34.93 -14.13 -26.76
C VAL A 714 34.32 -14.92 -27.92
N GLU A 715 33.05 -15.28 -27.81
CA GLU A 715 32.30 -15.98 -28.87
C GLU A 715 32.06 -15.02 -30.04
N ASP A 716 32.38 -15.44 -31.26
CA ASP A 716 32.27 -14.61 -32.47
C ASP A 716 31.18 -15.08 -33.44
N GLY A 717 30.38 -16.06 -33.02
CA GLY A 717 29.30 -16.64 -33.82
C GLY A 717 29.81 -17.55 -34.92
N SER A 718 31.11 -17.89 -34.94
CA SER A 718 31.68 -18.79 -35.93
C SER A 718 31.37 -20.27 -35.64
N CYS A 719 30.81 -20.64 -34.49
CA CYS A 719 30.60 -22.04 -34.11
C CYS A 719 29.84 -22.86 -35.17
N GLU A 720 30.52 -23.84 -35.77
CA GLU A 720 29.96 -24.82 -36.68
C GLU A 720 29.65 -26.10 -35.91
N PHE A 721 28.40 -26.55 -35.93
CA PHE A 721 27.98 -27.81 -35.30
C PHE A 721 27.83 -28.90 -36.35
N PRO A 722 28.07 -30.17 -35.98
CA PRO A 722 27.87 -31.26 -36.92
C PRO A 722 26.38 -31.41 -37.24
N VAL A 723 26.06 -31.72 -38.50
CA VAL A 723 24.70 -32.04 -38.94
C VAL A 723 24.16 -33.22 -38.15
N GLN A 724 22.85 -33.23 -37.87
CA GLN A 724 22.21 -34.31 -37.11
C GLN A 724 22.56 -35.67 -37.71
N TYR A 725 23.07 -36.59 -36.87
CA TYR A 725 23.58 -37.92 -37.24
C TYR A 725 24.94 -37.96 -37.95
N TYR A 726 25.70 -36.87 -38.00
CA TYR A 726 27.07 -36.85 -38.51
C TYR A 726 28.07 -36.39 -37.45
N THR A 727 29.36 -36.71 -37.63
CA THR A 727 30.47 -36.09 -36.91
C THR A 727 30.90 -34.79 -37.59
N CYS A 728 31.78 -34.03 -36.94
CA CYS A 728 32.41 -32.83 -37.51
C CYS A 728 33.27 -33.09 -38.76
N ASP A 729 33.72 -34.33 -38.94
CA ASP A 729 34.45 -34.76 -40.14
C ASP A 729 33.52 -35.27 -41.25
N GLY A 730 32.19 -35.19 -41.03
CA GLY A 730 31.17 -35.67 -41.95
C GLY A 730 30.98 -37.20 -41.91
N ASP A 731 31.51 -37.88 -40.90
CA ASP A 731 31.30 -39.32 -40.75
C ASP A 731 29.92 -39.62 -40.18
N CYS A 732 29.25 -40.61 -40.77
CA CYS A 732 27.94 -41.04 -40.33
C CYS A 732 28.00 -41.78 -38.98
N ILE A 733 27.23 -41.31 -37.98
CA ILE A 733 27.14 -41.97 -36.67
C ILE A 733 25.93 -42.93 -36.53
N SER A 734 24.97 -42.90 -37.46
CA SER A 734 23.78 -43.77 -37.49
C SER A 734 23.22 -43.93 -38.92
N ASP A 735 23.38 -45.11 -39.53
CA ASP A 735 22.78 -45.50 -40.83
C ASP A 735 22.11 -46.87 -40.61
N ASP A 736 20.88 -46.83 -40.12
CA ASP A 736 20.17 -48.02 -39.63
C ASP A 736 19.66 -48.94 -40.75
N ASP A 737 19.50 -48.43 -41.98
CA ASP A 737 19.04 -49.21 -43.14
C ASP A 737 20.14 -49.50 -44.18
N GLY A 738 21.34 -48.95 -43.99
CA GLY A 738 22.54 -49.27 -44.75
C GLY A 738 22.52 -48.75 -46.18
N ASP A 739 21.74 -47.69 -46.45
CA ASP A 739 21.57 -47.11 -47.78
C ASP A 739 22.62 -46.02 -48.11
N GLY A 740 23.47 -45.68 -47.13
CA GLY A 740 24.52 -44.67 -47.27
C GLY A 740 24.05 -43.25 -46.97
N VAL A 741 22.84 -43.06 -46.45
CA VAL A 741 22.33 -41.81 -45.88
C VAL A 741 22.25 -41.97 -44.36
N CYS A 742 22.73 -40.97 -43.63
CA CYS A 742 22.77 -41.04 -42.17
C CYS A 742 21.47 -40.49 -41.56
N HIS A 743 20.69 -41.37 -40.96
CA HIS A 743 19.43 -41.10 -40.26
C HIS A 743 19.14 -42.19 -39.23
N GLN A 744 18.19 -41.91 -38.34
CA GLN A 744 17.72 -42.85 -37.33
C GLN A 744 16.48 -43.61 -37.80
#